data_AF-A0A154V9C9-F1
#
_entry.id   AF-A0A154V9C9-F1
#
_cell.length_a   1.000
_cell.length_b   1.000
_cell.length_c   1.000
_cell.angle_alpha   90.00
_cell.angle_beta   90.00
_cell.angle_gamma   90.00
#
_symmetry.space_group_name_H-M   'P 1'
#
loop_
_entity.id
_entity.type
_entity.pdbx_description
1 polymer ?
#
loop_
_entity_poly.entity_id
_entity_poly.type
_entity_poly.pdbx_seq_one_letter_code
_entity_poly.pdbx_strand_id
1 'polypeptide(L)'
;MSTINLDHLFKPKSVAVIGASNRPHSVGSVIMKNLLAGGFDGPIMPVNPRSQSIGGVLAYPDVNSLPVVPELAVICVPPKGVVPVMECLAEKGCLAAIVLTAGLSAEQYDDNRTVKQAMLDIAASKKMRLLGPNCLGLMVPGIGLNASFSHQSIGNGKIAFVSQSGALCTAVLDWAAARGIGFSHFISLGECDDVDFGDVIDYLGSDPDTRAIMLYIESIHERRSFISAARAASRNKPILCIKSGRFAEGAAAAASHTGALAGADDVFDAAIKRAGVLRVYTVSEMFSAAETLSRMRPFRGDKLGIVTNGGGIGVLAVDALIERHGQLAHLDDETIAALDEVLPPTWSHANPVDIIGDAPGERYAKTIEVVLKDKNIDSLLVMHAPTAITDPVEVAQGVIDTIKNSKKNILTNWVGEATVAEARNMFYAAGIPTYRTPENAVAAFQHMVNFRKLQELLMETPPSVPHDYTPDVDKARSIIHAAIHAGRHMLTEPEAKSVLECFGINTVKTYAALDVEDAVRKAEKIGRPVALKILSDDISHKSDVGGVILNLENGEEVRAAAEKMQRVIGKKFPEARLRGFTVQEMVKRDGARELIVGMTTDPIFGPVILFGHGGVEVEVVRDRAMALPPLNMKLARELVEGTRIHKLLQGYRDVPAVNLEELYMTLVRLSQLVVQLGEVVELDMNPLLADREGVIALDARIKVTPKVVSDEQRLAIHPYPRHLKEKVVMDDGTTYLLRPIKPEDEPAHYEFMSRLTPEDIHFRFFGSVRELPHSEMARQTQLDYDRDMAFLAILPNGDQEGEIHGIVQVVIDPNNEKAEYAIMVRSDIKGRGLGRILMEKMIEFCRRKGTETFIGQVLPNNRRMLTLCESLGFSRKFIPDEEVFEVTLPLQREPE
;
A
#
# COMPACT_ATOMS: atom_id res chain seq x y z
N MET A 1 0.37 0.88 -16.13
CA MET A 1 -0.47 -0.26 -15.74
C MET A 1 -0.91 -0.92 -17.01
N SER A 2 -0.27 -2.02 -17.37
CA SER A 2 -0.67 -2.80 -18.52
C SER A 2 -0.23 -4.24 -18.31
N THR A 3 -1.17 -5.16 -18.31
CA THR A 3 -0.88 -6.59 -18.39
C THR A 3 -0.84 -7.08 -19.84
N ILE A 4 -1.00 -6.17 -20.82
CA ILE A 4 -0.92 -6.48 -22.26
C ILE A 4 0.34 -7.27 -22.52
N ASN A 5 0.18 -8.42 -23.19
CA ASN A 5 1.24 -9.31 -23.65
C ASN A 5 2.14 -9.91 -22.56
N LEU A 6 1.83 -9.75 -21.26
CA LEU A 6 2.60 -10.41 -20.19
C LEU A 6 2.43 -11.93 -20.20
N ASP A 7 1.30 -12.45 -20.70
CA ASP A 7 1.13 -13.90 -20.90
C ASP A 7 2.21 -14.50 -21.79
N HIS A 8 2.74 -13.73 -22.75
CA HIS A 8 3.85 -14.16 -23.59
C HIS A 8 5.20 -14.23 -22.85
N LEU A 9 5.34 -13.56 -21.70
CA LEU A 9 6.49 -13.74 -20.80
C LEU A 9 6.30 -14.95 -19.89
N PHE A 10 5.11 -15.11 -19.30
CA PHE A 10 4.89 -16.06 -18.19
C PHE A 10 4.29 -17.40 -18.62
N LYS A 11 3.56 -17.46 -19.73
CA LYS A 11 2.94 -18.66 -20.31
C LYS A 11 3.22 -18.80 -21.81
N PRO A 12 4.47 -18.59 -22.29
CA PRO A 12 4.78 -18.73 -23.71
C PRO A 12 4.61 -20.18 -24.17
N LYS A 13 4.16 -20.33 -25.41
CA LYS A 13 4.11 -21.62 -26.11
C LYS A 13 5.33 -21.88 -26.99
N SER A 14 6.16 -20.87 -27.23
CA SER A 14 7.40 -20.98 -28.01
C SER A 14 8.46 -20.00 -27.54
N VAL A 15 9.73 -20.41 -27.54
CA VAL A 15 10.86 -19.60 -27.05
C VAL A 15 11.98 -19.55 -28.08
N ALA A 16 12.40 -18.36 -28.49
CA ALA A 16 13.63 -18.15 -29.27
C ALA A 16 14.76 -17.66 -28.36
N VAL A 17 15.98 -18.19 -28.55
CA VAL A 17 17.17 -17.76 -27.78
C VAL A 17 18.17 -17.11 -28.74
N ILE A 18 18.24 -15.77 -28.72
CA ILE A 18 19.10 -14.98 -29.60
C ILE A 18 20.44 -14.72 -28.93
N GLY A 19 21.51 -15.23 -29.55
CA GLY A 19 22.83 -15.33 -28.93
C GLY A 19 23.09 -16.69 -28.27
N ALA A 20 22.25 -17.69 -28.55
CA ALA A 20 22.49 -19.07 -28.16
C ALA A 20 23.89 -19.53 -28.66
N SER A 21 24.57 -20.38 -27.90
CA SER A 21 25.97 -20.71 -28.17
C SER A 21 26.36 -22.08 -27.59
N ASN A 22 27.28 -22.78 -28.25
CA ASN A 22 27.94 -23.98 -27.71
C ASN A 22 29.20 -23.64 -26.89
N ARG A 23 29.62 -22.36 -26.82
CA ARG A 23 30.77 -21.95 -26.02
C ARG A 23 30.47 -22.22 -24.54
N PRO A 24 31.26 -23.06 -23.86
CA PRO A 24 31.05 -23.33 -22.44
C PRO A 24 31.00 -22.06 -21.62
N HIS A 25 30.10 -22.01 -20.64
CA HIS A 25 29.91 -20.89 -19.70
C HIS A 25 29.50 -19.56 -20.35
N SER A 26 29.13 -19.53 -21.64
CA SER A 26 28.48 -18.35 -22.22
C SER A 26 27.02 -18.28 -21.75
N VAL A 27 26.48 -17.06 -21.56
CA VAL A 27 25.09 -16.85 -21.11
C VAL A 27 24.09 -17.63 -21.98
N GLY A 28 24.20 -17.53 -23.31
CA GLY A 28 23.35 -18.28 -24.24
C GLY A 28 23.47 -19.80 -24.13
N SER A 29 24.66 -20.34 -23.76
CA SER A 29 24.81 -21.78 -23.52
C SER A 29 24.11 -22.25 -22.25
N VAL A 30 24.13 -21.43 -21.18
CA VAL A 30 23.50 -21.74 -19.90
C VAL A 30 21.97 -21.71 -20.04
N ILE A 31 21.43 -20.71 -20.72
CA ILE A 31 19.97 -20.60 -20.96
C ILE A 31 19.47 -21.78 -21.76
N MET A 32 20.17 -22.16 -22.84
CA MET A 32 19.80 -23.33 -23.63
C MET A 32 19.78 -24.60 -22.78
N LYS A 33 20.81 -24.80 -21.94
CA LYS A 33 20.85 -25.93 -21.00
C LYS A 33 19.68 -25.89 -20.02
N ASN A 34 19.38 -24.73 -19.44
CA ASN A 34 18.34 -24.55 -18.44
C ASN A 34 16.93 -24.75 -19.00
N LEU A 35 16.64 -24.21 -20.20
CA LEU A 35 15.37 -24.42 -20.89
C LEU A 35 15.14 -25.90 -21.23
N LEU A 36 16.17 -26.57 -21.77
CA LEU A 36 16.08 -27.99 -22.12
C LEU A 36 15.94 -28.89 -20.88
N ALA A 37 16.62 -28.55 -19.79
CA ALA A 37 16.51 -29.29 -18.53
C ALA A 37 15.21 -29.01 -17.76
N GLY A 38 14.57 -27.87 -18.01
CA GLY A 38 13.32 -27.46 -17.34
C GLY A 38 12.09 -28.27 -17.76
N GLY A 39 12.14 -28.95 -18.91
CA GLY A 39 11.01 -29.71 -19.43
C GLY A 39 9.93 -28.85 -20.08
N PHE A 40 10.32 -27.74 -20.72
CA PHE A 40 9.39 -26.89 -21.47
C PHE A 40 8.82 -27.65 -22.68
N ASP A 41 7.49 -27.72 -22.78
CA ASP A 41 6.80 -28.51 -23.82
C ASP A 41 6.81 -27.86 -25.22
N GLY A 42 7.04 -26.54 -25.29
CA GLY A 42 7.03 -25.78 -26.55
C GLY A 42 8.34 -25.82 -27.33
N PRO A 43 8.35 -25.41 -28.62
CA PRO A 43 9.58 -25.33 -29.40
C PRO A 43 10.58 -24.32 -28.81
N ILE A 44 11.81 -24.79 -28.64
CA ILE A 44 12.99 -23.97 -28.28
C ILE A 44 13.80 -23.74 -29.56
N MET A 45 13.95 -22.47 -29.96
CA MET A 45 14.56 -22.09 -31.23
C MET A 45 15.85 -21.28 -31.00
N PRO A 46 17.03 -21.93 -30.98
CA PRO A 46 18.30 -21.23 -30.83
C PRO A 46 18.65 -20.44 -32.10
N VAL A 47 19.03 -19.17 -31.95
CA VAL A 47 19.48 -18.31 -33.06
C VAL A 47 20.98 -18.03 -32.90
N ASN A 48 21.76 -18.51 -33.88
CA ASN A 48 23.20 -18.33 -33.98
C ASN A 48 23.67 -18.38 -35.46
N PRO A 49 24.38 -17.37 -35.98
CA PRO A 49 24.75 -17.29 -37.39
C PRO A 49 25.83 -18.31 -37.81
N ARG A 50 26.51 -18.97 -36.88
CA ARG A 50 27.69 -19.83 -37.16
C ARG A 50 27.46 -21.31 -36.88
N SER A 51 26.53 -21.64 -35.98
CA SER A 51 26.34 -23.01 -35.49
C SER A 51 25.10 -23.62 -36.16
N GLN A 52 25.22 -24.85 -36.66
CA GLN A 52 24.07 -25.58 -37.21
C GLN A 52 23.17 -26.19 -36.11
N SER A 53 23.73 -26.48 -34.94
CA SER A 53 22.98 -27.02 -33.80
C SER A 53 23.55 -26.51 -32.48
N ILE A 54 22.70 -26.25 -31.49
CA ILE A 54 23.08 -25.84 -30.14
C ILE A 54 22.38 -26.74 -29.13
N GLY A 55 23.14 -27.40 -28.25
CA GLY A 55 22.58 -28.33 -27.27
C GLY A 55 21.79 -29.51 -27.87
N GLY A 56 22.10 -29.90 -29.12
CA GLY A 56 21.37 -30.94 -29.86
C GLY A 56 20.12 -30.45 -30.61
N VAL A 57 19.78 -29.18 -30.53
CA VAL A 57 18.63 -28.56 -31.22
C VAL A 57 19.12 -27.80 -32.47
N LEU A 58 18.37 -27.88 -33.57
CA LEU A 58 18.68 -27.13 -34.81
C LEU A 58 18.68 -25.62 -34.54
N ALA A 59 19.77 -24.96 -34.96
CA ALA A 59 19.94 -23.53 -34.79
C ALA A 59 19.69 -22.77 -36.10
N TYR A 60 19.14 -21.57 -35.96
CA TYR A 60 18.76 -20.70 -37.06
C TYR A 60 19.77 -19.55 -37.20
N PRO A 61 20.13 -19.12 -38.42
CA PRO A 61 21.15 -18.11 -38.62
C PRO A 61 20.71 -16.71 -38.15
N ASP A 62 19.42 -16.41 -38.21
CA ASP A 62 18.80 -15.14 -37.85
C ASP A 62 17.32 -15.32 -37.42
N VAL A 63 16.69 -14.25 -36.94
CA VAL A 63 15.28 -14.22 -36.50
C VAL A 63 14.31 -14.47 -37.66
N ASN A 64 14.62 -13.99 -38.85
CA ASN A 64 13.75 -14.13 -40.02
C ASN A 64 13.63 -15.59 -40.46
N SER A 65 14.68 -16.38 -40.25
CA SER A 65 14.75 -17.82 -40.53
C SER A 65 13.97 -18.71 -39.54
N LEU A 66 13.47 -18.16 -38.43
CA LEU A 66 12.68 -18.92 -37.46
C LEU A 66 11.39 -19.48 -38.10
N PRO A 67 11.03 -20.75 -37.84
CA PRO A 67 9.92 -21.45 -38.49
C PRO A 67 8.54 -20.96 -38.01
N VAL A 68 8.48 -20.40 -36.80
CA VAL A 68 7.30 -19.78 -36.22
C VAL A 68 7.69 -18.45 -35.59
N VAL A 69 6.71 -17.57 -35.38
CA VAL A 69 6.90 -16.37 -34.58
C VAL A 69 7.09 -16.80 -33.13
N PRO A 70 8.21 -16.45 -32.48
CA PRO A 70 8.38 -16.76 -31.07
C PRO A 70 7.40 -15.94 -30.24
N GLU A 71 6.74 -16.58 -29.27
CA GLU A 71 5.96 -15.86 -28.27
C GLU A 71 6.90 -15.16 -27.27
N LEU A 72 8.00 -15.82 -26.91
CA LEU A 72 9.06 -15.26 -26.05
C LEU A 72 10.42 -15.27 -26.76
N ALA A 73 11.10 -14.13 -26.77
CA ALA A 73 12.49 -14.02 -27.22
C ALA A 73 13.45 -13.75 -26.05
N VAL A 74 14.51 -14.55 -25.90
CA VAL A 74 15.57 -14.32 -24.89
C VAL A 74 16.80 -13.77 -25.59
N ILE A 75 17.15 -12.52 -25.31
CA ILE A 75 18.22 -11.77 -25.98
C ILE A 75 19.47 -11.76 -25.09
N CYS A 76 20.53 -12.39 -25.58
CA CYS A 76 21.84 -12.46 -24.91
C CYS A 76 23.00 -12.05 -25.83
N VAL A 77 22.74 -11.12 -26.76
CA VAL A 77 23.74 -10.55 -27.67
C VAL A 77 24.41 -9.30 -27.06
N PRO A 78 25.63 -8.92 -27.50
CA PRO A 78 26.26 -7.67 -27.07
C PRO A 78 25.40 -6.42 -27.36
N PRO A 79 25.60 -5.29 -26.66
CA PRO A 79 24.77 -4.08 -26.80
C PRO A 79 24.50 -3.64 -28.24
N LYS A 80 25.54 -3.62 -29.09
CA LYS A 80 25.43 -3.24 -30.51
C LYS A 80 24.47 -4.11 -31.33
N GLY A 81 24.24 -5.35 -30.91
CA GLY A 81 23.34 -6.28 -31.59
C GLY A 81 21.90 -6.22 -31.10
N VAL A 82 21.60 -5.51 -30.01
CA VAL A 82 20.26 -5.50 -29.40
C VAL A 82 19.24 -4.82 -30.31
N VAL A 83 19.52 -3.60 -30.79
CA VAL A 83 18.56 -2.85 -31.64
C VAL A 83 18.22 -3.59 -32.94
N PRO A 84 19.19 -4.09 -33.74
CA PRO A 84 18.86 -4.84 -34.96
C PRO A 84 18.04 -6.12 -34.71
N VAL A 85 18.32 -6.83 -33.60
CA VAL A 85 17.56 -8.03 -33.21
C VAL A 85 16.13 -7.65 -32.82
N MET A 86 15.98 -6.55 -32.08
CA MET A 86 14.68 -6.02 -31.66
C MET A 86 13.82 -5.63 -32.86
N GLU A 87 14.39 -4.96 -33.86
CA GLU A 87 13.69 -4.64 -35.12
C GLU A 87 13.18 -5.91 -35.82
N CYS A 88 14.04 -6.93 -35.98
CA CYS A 88 13.65 -8.18 -36.60
C CYS A 88 12.54 -8.91 -35.83
N LEU A 89 12.62 -8.94 -34.50
CA LEU A 89 11.61 -9.55 -33.65
C LEU A 89 10.27 -8.81 -33.74
N ALA A 90 10.33 -7.48 -33.72
CA ALA A 90 9.17 -6.60 -33.82
C ALA A 90 8.47 -6.72 -35.19
N GLU A 91 9.23 -6.82 -36.27
CA GLU A 91 8.71 -7.06 -37.63
C GLU A 91 8.11 -8.46 -37.78
N LYS A 92 8.72 -9.48 -37.17
CA LYS A 92 8.20 -10.85 -37.19
C LYS A 92 6.94 -11.02 -36.34
N GLY A 93 6.62 -10.06 -35.48
CA GLY A 93 5.42 -10.06 -34.64
C GLY A 93 5.61 -10.70 -33.26
N CYS A 94 6.85 -10.78 -32.76
CA CYS A 94 7.11 -11.19 -31.38
C CYS A 94 6.51 -10.14 -30.41
N LEU A 95 5.85 -10.58 -29.34
CA LEU A 95 5.13 -9.71 -28.41
C LEU A 95 5.81 -9.59 -27.04
N ALA A 96 6.81 -10.43 -26.75
CA ALA A 96 7.56 -10.37 -25.50
C ALA A 96 9.03 -10.75 -25.67
N ALA A 97 9.91 -10.03 -24.97
CA ALA A 97 11.33 -10.34 -24.92
C ALA A 97 11.95 -10.18 -23.53
N ILE A 98 12.93 -11.01 -23.22
CA ILE A 98 13.80 -10.90 -22.05
C ILE A 98 15.15 -10.39 -22.54
N VAL A 99 15.57 -9.22 -22.06
CA VAL A 99 16.85 -8.61 -22.43
C VAL A 99 17.83 -8.82 -21.28
N LEU A 100 18.75 -9.76 -21.44
CA LEU A 100 19.73 -10.07 -20.39
C LEU A 100 20.94 -9.13 -20.45
N THR A 101 21.16 -8.51 -21.60
CA THR A 101 22.30 -7.66 -21.88
C THR A 101 22.31 -6.42 -20.98
N ALA A 102 23.45 -6.17 -20.34
CA ALA A 102 23.69 -4.99 -19.51
C ALA A 102 24.41 -3.87 -20.26
N GLY A 103 24.42 -2.66 -19.69
CA GLY A 103 25.22 -1.54 -20.20
C GLY A 103 24.62 -0.82 -21.41
N LEU A 104 23.33 -1.01 -21.69
CA LEU A 104 22.65 -0.43 -22.86
C LEU A 104 22.54 1.10 -22.79
N SER A 105 22.55 1.67 -21.59
CA SER A 105 22.50 3.13 -21.37
C SER A 105 23.82 3.82 -21.72
N ALA A 106 24.96 3.11 -21.68
CA ALA A 106 26.29 3.67 -21.94
C ALA A 106 26.66 3.67 -23.42
N GLU A 107 26.01 2.83 -24.23
CA GLU A 107 26.26 2.68 -25.66
C GLU A 107 25.31 3.59 -26.47
N GLN A 108 25.86 4.38 -27.37
CA GLN A 108 25.07 5.18 -28.31
C GLN A 108 24.64 4.34 -29.52
N TYR A 109 23.39 4.49 -29.94
CA TYR A 109 22.89 3.88 -31.18
C TYR A 109 22.96 4.87 -32.34
N ASP A 110 22.50 6.11 -32.11
CA ASP A 110 22.60 7.24 -33.03
C ASP A 110 22.93 8.53 -32.26
N ASP A 111 23.05 9.67 -32.95
CA ASP A 111 23.43 10.96 -32.32
C ASP A 111 22.45 11.44 -31.24
N ASN A 112 21.22 10.93 -31.21
CA ASN A 112 20.15 11.39 -30.33
C ASN A 112 19.70 10.33 -29.31
N ARG A 113 20.07 9.05 -29.49
CA ARG A 113 19.54 7.94 -28.68
C ARG A 113 20.61 6.93 -28.29
N THR A 114 20.55 6.52 -27.03
CA THR A 114 21.26 5.34 -26.54
C THR A 114 20.63 4.06 -27.09
N VAL A 115 21.38 2.96 -27.05
CA VAL A 115 20.87 1.61 -27.39
C VAL A 115 19.62 1.27 -26.56
N LYS A 116 19.62 1.64 -25.27
CA LYS A 116 18.45 1.49 -24.39
C LYS A 116 17.22 2.23 -24.92
N GLN A 117 17.34 3.52 -25.23
CA GLN A 117 16.18 4.31 -25.67
C GLN A 117 15.64 3.80 -27.00
N ALA A 118 16.52 3.50 -27.97
CA ALA A 118 16.10 2.95 -29.26
C ALA A 118 15.37 1.59 -29.11
N MET A 119 15.83 0.72 -28.20
CA MET A 119 15.16 -0.54 -27.86
C MET A 119 13.75 -0.30 -27.30
N LEU A 120 13.59 0.64 -26.37
CA LEU A 120 12.29 0.98 -25.77
C LEU A 120 11.33 1.57 -26.82
N ASP A 121 11.82 2.44 -27.70
CA ASP A 121 11.02 3.02 -28.79
C ASP A 121 10.45 1.92 -29.71
N ILE A 122 11.27 0.93 -30.07
CA ILE A 122 10.86 -0.20 -30.92
C ILE A 122 9.78 -1.03 -30.20
N ALA A 123 10.02 -1.38 -28.94
CA ALA A 123 9.09 -2.19 -28.16
C ALA A 123 7.73 -1.50 -28.03
N ALA A 124 7.72 -0.20 -27.69
CA ALA A 124 6.52 0.62 -27.60
C ALA A 124 5.75 0.67 -28.94
N SER A 125 6.45 0.80 -30.08
CA SER A 125 5.82 0.91 -31.41
C SER A 125 5.00 -0.32 -31.82
N LYS A 126 5.32 -1.50 -31.27
CA LYS A 126 4.65 -2.78 -31.55
C LYS A 126 3.90 -3.36 -30.34
N LYS A 127 3.81 -2.62 -29.23
CA LYS A 127 3.27 -3.11 -27.95
C LYS A 127 3.99 -4.39 -27.47
N MET A 128 5.28 -4.55 -27.80
CA MET A 128 6.10 -5.66 -27.30
C MET A 128 6.52 -5.35 -25.86
N ARG A 129 6.45 -6.34 -24.97
CA ARG A 129 6.88 -6.18 -23.56
C ARG A 129 8.30 -6.67 -23.32
N LEU A 130 9.07 -5.92 -22.54
CA LEU A 130 10.46 -6.19 -22.22
C LEU A 130 10.66 -6.47 -20.72
N LEU A 131 11.19 -7.65 -20.41
CA LEU A 131 11.75 -7.94 -19.09
C LEU A 131 13.25 -7.64 -19.10
N GLY A 132 13.72 -6.85 -18.13
CA GLY A 132 15.08 -6.33 -18.07
C GLY A 132 15.14 -4.84 -18.48
N PRO A 133 16.24 -4.37 -19.10
CA PRO A 133 17.48 -5.08 -19.40
C PRO A 133 18.26 -5.47 -18.14
N ASN A 134 19.47 -6.04 -18.32
CA ASN A 134 20.39 -6.33 -17.21
C ASN A 134 19.75 -7.19 -16.09
N CYS A 135 19.07 -8.26 -16.48
CA CYS A 135 18.39 -9.16 -15.55
C CYS A 135 18.95 -10.58 -15.62
N LEU A 136 18.60 -11.42 -14.64
CA LEU A 136 18.93 -12.85 -14.65
C LEU A 136 18.04 -13.65 -15.62
N GLY A 137 16.86 -13.11 -15.96
CA GLY A 137 15.77 -13.77 -16.68
C GLY A 137 14.63 -14.18 -15.75
N LEU A 138 13.81 -15.14 -16.20
CA LEU A 138 12.64 -15.61 -15.45
C LEU A 138 12.53 -17.14 -15.43
N MET A 139 11.80 -17.66 -14.44
CA MET A 139 11.43 -19.06 -14.34
C MET A 139 9.95 -19.21 -13.97
N VAL A 140 9.26 -20.15 -14.62
CA VAL A 140 7.90 -20.58 -14.31
C VAL A 140 7.90 -22.11 -14.25
N PRO A 141 8.25 -22.69 -13.09
CA PRO A 141 8.43 -24.14 -12.97
C PRO A 141 7.18 -24.96 -13.30
N GLY A 142 5.98 -24.39 -13.09
CA GLY A 142 4.70 -25.04 -13.39
C GLY A 142 4.52 -25.42 -14.86
N ILE A 143 5.24 -24.78 -15.78
CA ILE A 143 5.24 -25.06 -17.23
C ILE A 143 6.62 -25.49 -17.75
N GLY A 144 7.54 -25.83 -16.86
CA GLY A 144 8.92 -26.22 -17.21
C GLY A 144 9.78 -25.08 -17.80
N LEU A 145 9.33 -23.83 -17.73
CA LEU A 145 10.05 -22.69 -18.31
C LEU A 145 11.18 -22.22 -17.38
N ASN A 146 12.43 -22.33 -17.83
CA ASN A 146 13.59 -21.72 -17.19
C ASN A 146 14.38 -20.86 -18.19
N ALA A 147 13.87 -19.67 -18.47
CA ALA A 147 14.46 -18.68 -19.37
C ALA A 147 15.46 -17.78 -18.62
N SER A 148 16.39 -18.40 -17.89
CA SER A 148 17.38 -17.70 -17.07
C SER A 148 18.76 -18.34 -17.20
N PHE A 149 19.80 -17.60 -16.82
CA PHE A 149 21.15 -18.15 -16.65
C PHE A 149 21.48 -18.49 -15.19
N SER A 150 20.46 -18.84 -14.39
CA SER A 150 20.64 -19.34 -13.04
C SER A 150 21.54 -20.59 -12.98
N HIS A 151 22.25 -20.74 -11.87
CA HIS A 151 23.08 -21.90 -11.57
C HIS A 151 22.29 -23.08 -10.95
N GLN A 152 21.08 -22.82 -10.45
CA GLN A 152 20.16 -23.82 -9.90
C GLN A 152 18.86 -23.88 -10.67
N SER A 153 18.29 -25.07 -10.78
CA SER A 153 16.87 -25.28 -11.12
C SER A 153 16.04 -25.25 -9.84
N ILE A 154 14.79 -24.80 -9.94
CA ILE A 154 13.89 -24.74 -8.79
C ILE A 154 12.60 -25.52 -9.05
N GLY A 155 12.06 -26.12 -8.00
CA GLY A 155 10.81 -26.89 -8.08
C GLY A 155 9.58 -26.00 -8.15
N ASN A 156 8.46 -26.61 -8.56
CA ASN A 156 7.16 -25.95 -8.54
C ASN A 156 6.69 -25.68 -7.10
N GLY A 157 6.09 -24.51 -6.89
CA GLY A 157 5.55 -24.09 -5.61
C GLY A 157 4.48 -23.03 -5.77
N LYS A 158 4.09 -22.40 -4.66
CA LYS A 158 2.98 -21.44 -4.61
C LYS A 158 3.40 -20.02 -4.23
N ILE A 159 4.72 -19.76 -4.21
CA ILE A 159 5.29 -18.45 -3.88
C ILE A 159 5.82 -17.83 -5.16
N ALA A 160 5.58 -16.55 -5.39
CA ALA A 160 6.25 -15.79 -6.44
C ALA A 160 7.35 -14.91 -5.83
N PHE A 161 8.53 -14.88 -6.45
CA PHE A 161 9.64 -14.02 -6.04
C PHE A 161 10.01 -13.07 -7.18
N VAL A 162 10.04 -11.77 -6.88
CA VAL A 162 10.32 -10.69 -7.83
C VAL A 162 11.42 -9.80 -7.28
N SER A 163 12.49 -9.57 -8.06
CA SER A 163 13.65 -8.82 -7.59
C SER A 163 14.31 -8.00 -8.70
N GLN A 164 14.70 -6.78 -8.38
CA GLN A 164 15.59 -5.96 -9.23
C GLN A 164 17.05 -6.45 -9.18
N SER A 165 17.49 -7.03 -8.07
CA SER A 165 18.86 -7.52 -7.91
C SER A 165 19.05 -8.93 -8.45
N GLY A 166 19.83 -9.07 -9.52
CA GLY A 166 20.23 -10.38 -10.07
C GLY A 166 21.14 -11.18 -9.14
N ALA A 167 22.05 -10.52 -8.40
CA ALA A 167 22.91 -11.20 -7.43
C ALA A 167 22.10 -11.81 -6.29
N LEU A 168 21.12 -11.06 -5.77
CA LEU A 168 20.22 -11.58 -4.74
C LEU A 168 19.38 -12.74 -5.26
N CYS A 169 18.90 -12.67 -6.51
CA CYS A 169 18.19 -13.79 -7.14
C CYS A 169 19.00 -15.09 -7.05
N THR A 170 20.29 -15.04 -7.40
CA THR A 170 21.15 -16.24 -7.32
C THR A 170 21.28 -16.78 -5.91
N ALA A 171 21.50 -15.92 -4.91
CA ALA A 171 21.60 -16.34 -3.51
C ALA A 171 20.29 -16.95 -2.97
N VAL A 172 19.16 -16.35 -3.34
CA VAL A 172 17.83 -16.84 -2.94
C VAL A 172 17.54 -18.22 -3.54
N LEU A 173 17.90 -18.45 -4.81
CA LEU A 173 17.70 -19.74 -5.47
C LEU A 173 18.53 -20.86 -4.82
N ASP A 174 19.80 -20.59 -4.53
CA ASP A 174 20.67 -21.57 -3.86
C ASP A 174 20.13 -21.94 -2.46
N TRP A 175 19.71 -20.92 -1.71
CA TRP A 175 19.13 -21.09 -0.40
C TRP A 175 17.78 -21.84 -0.44
N ALA A 176 16.92 -21.53 -1.42
CA ALA A 176 15.61 -22.17 -1.57
C ALA A 176 15.76 -23.65 -1.96
N ALA A 177 16.69 -23.94 -2.87
CA ALA A 177 17.01 -25.31 -3.28
C ALA A 177 17.45 -26.17 -2.09
N ALA A 178 18.33 -25.64 -1.22
CA ALA A 178 18.79 -26.34 -0.02
C ALA A 178 17.66 -26.65 1.01
N ARG A 179 16.53 -25.94 0.93
CA ARG A 179 15.38 -26.08 1.84
C ARG A 179 14.15 -26.70 1.19
N GLY A 180 14.25 -27.11 -0.08
CA GLY A 180 13.12 -27.68 -0.83
C GLY A 180 11.98 -26.68 -1.08
N ILE A 181 12.27 -25.38 -1.10
CA ILE A 181 11.27 -24.34 -1.35
C ILE A 181 11.11 -24.17 -2.87
N GLY A 182 9.88 -24.37 -3.36
CA GLY A 182 9.52 -24.16 -4.76
C GLY A 182 8.85 -22.81 -5.02
N PHE A 183 8.85 -22.38 -6.28
CA PHE A 183 8.20 -21.13 -6.71
C PHE A 183 7.17 -21.39 -7.81
N SER A 184 6.14 -20.55 -7.84
CA SER A 184 5.22 -20.41 -8.96
C SER A 184 5.88 -19.60 -10.09
N HIS A 185 6.47 -18.47 -9.71
CA HIS A 185 7.18 -17.55 -10.59
C HIS A 185 8.44 -17.04 -9.90
N PHE A 186 9.55 -16.99 -10.64
CA PHE A 186 10.80 -16.39 -10.19
C PHE A 186 11.27 -15.38 -11.23
N ILE A 187 11.18 -14.09 -10.92
CA ILE A 187 11.27 -13.01 -11.90
C ILE A 187 12.40 -12.06 -11.48
N SER A 188 13.41 -11.93 -12.35
CA SER A 188 14.43 -10.88 -12.23
C SER A 188 14.05 -9.72 -13.14
N LEU A 189 13.70 -8.57 -12.55
CA LEU A 189 13.34 -7.36 -13.28
C LEU A 189 14.55 -6.63 -13.86
N GLY A 190 15.73 -6.78 -13.24
CA GLY A 190 16.93 -6.03 -13.61
C GLY A 190 16.70 -4.53 -13.48
N GLU A 191 17.00 -3.79 -14.54
CA GLU A 191 16.82 -2.33 -14.60
C GLU A 191 15.36 -1.89 -14.64
N CYS A 192 14.41 -2.79 -14.93
CA CYS A 192 12.97 -2.51 -14.80
C CYS A 192 12.48 -1.35 -15.70
N ASP A 193 12.89 -1.36 -16.98
CA ASP A 193 12.69 -0.22 -17.89
C ASP A 193 11.33 -0.21 -18.63
N ASP A 194 10.67 -1.36 -18.79
CA ASP A 194 9.31 -1.48 -19.34
C ASP A 194 8.41 -2.26 -18.37
N VAL A 195 8.62 -3.57 -18.22
CA VAL A 195 7.86 -4.37 -17.26
C VAL A 195 8.33 -4.04 -15.85
N ASP A 196 7.41 -3.56 -15.01
CA ASP A 196 7.69 -3.12 -13.66
C ASP A 196 7.00 -3.93 -12.55
N PHE A 197 7.19 -3.50 -11.29
CA PHE A 197 6.52 -4.15 -10.17
C PHE A 197 5.00 -4.09 -10.25
N GLY A 198 4.41 -2.99 -10.71
CA GLY A 198 2.95 -2.86 -10.80
C GLY A 198 2.37 -3.88 -11.78
N ASP A 199 2.99 -3.99 -12.96
CA ASP A 199 2.57 -4.94 -14.00
C ASP A 199 2.72 -6.40 -13.54
N VAL A 200 3.83 -6.74 -12.88
CA VAL A 200 4.05 -8.10 -12.35
C VAL A 200 3.12 -8.42 -11.19
N ILE A 201 2.88 -7.48 -10.28
CA ILE A 201 1.94 -7.67 -9.17
C ILE A 201 0.51 -7.87 -9.69
N ASP A 202 0.10 -7.16 -10.74
CA ASP A 202 -1.22 -7.33 -11.35
C ASP A 202 -1.41 -8.72 -11.94
N TYR A 203 -0.42 -9.18 -12.70
CA TYR A 203 -0.43 -10.53 -13.24
C TYR A 203 -0.48 -11.58 -12.13
N LEU A 204 0.43 -11.49 -11.16
CA LEU A 204 0.52 -12.45 -10.03
C LEU A 204 -0.68 -12.35 -9.08
N GLY A 205 -1.32 -11.18 -8.99
CA GLY A 205 -2.50 -10.93 -8.18
C GLY A 205 -3.71 -11.72 -8.65
N SER A 206 -3.85 -11.90 -9.96
CA SER A 206 -4.91 -12.69 -10.60
C SER A 206 -4.55 -14.16 -10.83
N ASP A 207 -3.25 -14.51 -10.85
CA ASP A 207 -2.78 -15.87 -11.13
C ASP A 207 -3.19 -16.91 -10.04
N PRO A 208 -3.95 -17.96 -10.36
CA PRO A 208 -4.42 -18.93 -9.37
C PRO A 208 -3.32 -19.80 -8.76
N ASP A 209 -2.16 -19.92 -9.42
CA ASP A 209 -1.04 -20.71 -8.93
C ASP A 209 -0.17 -19.97 -7.90
N THR A 210 -0.29 -18.65 -7.82
CA THR A 210 0.44 -17.81 -6.87
C THR A 210 -0.40 -17.55 -5.62
N ARG A 211 0.09 -17.99 -4.45
CA ARG A 211 -0.54 -17.72 -3.13
C ARG A 211 0.12 -16.62 -2.32
N ALA A 212 1.38 -16.30 -2.57
CA ALA A 212 2.09 -15.22 -1.90
C ALA A 212 3.10 -14.56 -2.85
N ILE A 213 3.30 -13.25 -2.72
CA ILE A 213 4.22 -12.47 -3.57
C ILE A 213 5.33 -11.90 -2.69
N MET A 214 6.58 -12.15 -3.06
CA MET A 214 7.77 -11.65 -2.38
C MET A 214 8.51 -10.67 -3.30
N LEU A 215 8.77 -9.47 -2.79
CA LEU A 215 9.37 -8.37 -3.53
C LEU A 215 10.71 -7.95 -2.92
N TYR A 216 11.75 -7.85 -3.73
CA TYR A 216 12.97 -7.13 -3.38
C TYR A 216 13.07 -5.86 -4.23
N ILE A 217 12.93 -4.72 -3.56
CA ILE A 217 12.77 -3.41 -4.18
C ILE A 217 13.98 -2.54 -3.84
N GLU A 218 14.66 -2.05 -4.87
CA GLU A 218 15.69 -1.02 -4.74
C GLU A 218 15.09 0.36 -5.01
N SER A 219 14.29 0.48 -6.09
CA SER A 219 13.61 1.71 -6.50
C SER A 219 12.27 1.42 -7.17
N ILE A 220 11.40 2.44 -7.23
CA ILE A 220 10.11 2.42 -7.93
C ILE A 220 10.10 3.60 -8.90
N HIS A 221 9.70 3.35 -10.15
CA HIS A 221 9.56 4.39 -11.18
C HIS A 221 8.10 4.86 -11.29
N GLU A 222 7.14 3.95 -11.40
CA GLU A 222 5.71 4.28 -11.60
C GLU A 222 4.87 4.06 -10.33
N ARG A 223 4.71 5.12 -9.55
CA ARG A 223 4.06 5.08 -8.21
C ARG A 223 2.62 4.55 -8.22
N ARG A 224 1.80 4.99 -9.19
CA ARG A 224 0.37 4.68 -9.23
C ARG A 224 0.15 3.24 -9.62
N SER A 225 0.93 2.78 -10.60
CA SER A 225 0.98 1.39 -11.01
C SER A 225 1.26 0.49 -9.81
N PHE A 226 2.32 0.78 -9.07
CA PHE A 226 2.71 0.01 -7.91
C PHE A 226 1.65 0.01 -6.79
N ILE A 227 1.18 1.20 -6.35
CA ILE A 227 0.25 1.28 -5.22
C ILE A 227 -1.11 0.68 -5.57
N SER A 228 -1.63 0.95 -6.76
CA SER A 228 -2.90 0.39 -7.22
C SER A 228 -2.83 -1.14 -7.34
N ALA A 229 -1.78 -1.67 -7.99
CA ALA A 229 -1.56 -3.11 -8.11
C ALA A 229 -1.39 -3.80 -6.76
N ALA A 230 -0.53 -3.25 -5.90
CA ALA A 230 -0.27 -3.78 -4.57
C ALA A 230 -1.53 -3.77 -3.70
N ARG A 231 -2.34 -2.70 -3.74
CA ARG A 231 -3.62 -2.64 -3.02
C ARG A 231 -4.61 -3.69 -3.52
N ALA A 232 -4.73 -3.86 -4.84
CA ALA A 232 -5.62 -4.84 -5.43
C ALA A 232 -5.21 -6.27 -5.05
N ALA A 233 -3.94 -6.62 -5.22
CA ALA A 233 -3.42 -7.95 -4.93
C ALA A 233 -3.39 -8.26 -3.43
N SER A 234 -3.07 -7.30 -2.56
CA SER A 234 -2.97 -7.49 -1.10
C SER A 234 -4.30 -7.87 -0.43
N ARG A 235 -5.44 -7.63 -1.08
CA ARG A 235 -6.78 -8.04 -0.61
C ARG A 235 -6.98 -9.55 -0.58
N ASN A 236 -6.26 -10.25 -1.46
CA ASN A 236 -6.45 -11.68 -1.71
C ASN A 236 -5.19 -12.48 -1.41
N LYS A 237 -4.00 -11.86 -1.53
CA LYS A 237 -2.71 -12.55 -1.42
C LYS A 237 -1.76 -11.74 -0.55
N PRO A 238 -1.06 -12.35 0.43
CA PRO A 238 -0.01 -11.66 1.16
C PRO A 238 1.12 -11.24 0.22
N ILE A 239 1.48 -9.96 0.29
CA ILE A 239 2.66 -9.39 -0.36
C ILE A 239 3.67 -9.04 0.72
N LEU A 240 4.89 -9.53 0.56
CA LEU A 240 6.02 -9.22 1.44
C LEU A 240 7.08 -8.44 0.67
N CYS A 241 7.69 -7.43 1.27
CA CYS A 241 8.75 -6.68 0.61
C CYS A 241 9.99 -6.44 1.49
N ILE A 242 11.16 -6.48 0.86
CA ILE A 242 12.41 -5.94 1.39
C ILE A 242 12.77 -4.69 0.56
N LYS A 243 12.95 -3.56 1.25
CA LYS A 243 13.50 -2.32 0.68
C LYS A 243 14.98 -2.19 1.02
N SER A 244 15.83 -1.99 0.02
CA SER A 244 17.25 -1.63 0.17
C SER A 244 17.45 -0.11 0.13
N GLY A 245 18.65 0.39 0.50
CA GLY A 245 18.98 1.83 0.41
C GLY A 245 18.19 2.74 1.38
N ARG A 246 18.24 2.45 2.69
CA ARG A 246 17.34 3.03 3.72
C ARG A 246 17.81 4.36 4.34
N PHE A 247 19.08 4.73 4.23
CA PHE A 247 19.67 5.86 4.97
C PHE A 247 20.09 7.02 4.06
N ALA A 248 19.87 8.24 4.54
CA ALA A 248 19.92 9.49 3.78
C ALA A 248 21.31 10.14 3.67
N GLU A 249 22.41 9.46 4.02
CA GLU A 249 23.78 10.00 3.82
C GLU A 249 24.13 10.26 2.33
N GLY A 250 23.24 9.92 1.39
CA GLY A 250 23.30 10.27 -0.03
C GLY A 250 22.34 11.37 -0.51
N ALA A 251 21.53 12.01 0.34
CA ALA A 251 20.37 12.81 -0.11
C ALA A 251 20.37 14.31 0.29
N ALA A 252 21.46 14.87 0.82
CA ALA A 252 21.42 16.24 1.37
C ALA A 252 21.87 17.33 0.39
N ALA A 253 21.07 18.42 0.27
CA ALA A 253 21.56 19.82 0.39
C ALA A 253 20.51 20.96 0.18
N ALA A 254 19.21 20.75 -0.07
CA ALA A 254 18.34 21.89 -0.48
C ALA A 254 16.84 21.87 -0.09
N ALA A 255 16.45 21.28 1.05
CA ALA A 255 15.04 21.26 1.50
C ALA A 255 14.82 22.02 2.82
N SER A 256 13.61 22.52 3.05
CA SER A 256 13.17 23.18 4.30
C SER A 256 13.20 22.25 5.52
N HIS A 257 12.89 22.76 6.73
CA HIS A 257 12.84 21.92 7.95
C HIS A 257 11.97 20.67 7.74
N THR A 258 10.75 20.75 7.21
CA THR A 258 9.88 19.58 6.97
C THR A 258 10.37 18.68 5.84
N GLY A 259 10.95 19.25 4.76
CA GLY A 259 11.51 18.49 3.64
C GLY A 259 12.84 17.79 3.96
N ALA A 260 13.64 18.33 4.88
CA ALA A 260 14.84 17.68 5.44
C ALA A 260 14.48 16.61 6.49
N LEU A 261 13.30 16.73 7.11
CA LEU A 261 12.76 15.77 8.07
C LEU A 261 12.02 14.59 7.40
N ALA A 262 11.68 14.65 6.12
CA ALA A 262 11.06 13.54 5.40
C ALA A 262 12.12 12.58 4.83
N GLY A 263 12.39 11.47 5.51
CA GLY A 263 13.26 10.42 4.97
C GLY A 263 12.56 9.64 3.87
N ALA A 264 13.23 9.41 2.72
CA ALA A 264 12.69 8.64 1.61
C ALA A 264 12.22 7.22 2.02
N ASP A 265 12.84 6.62 3.06
CA ASP A 265 12.43 5.32 3.59
C ASP A 265 11.16 5.38 4.45
N ASP A 266 10.93 6.47 5.19
CA ASP A 266 9.71 6.67 5.99
C ASP A 266 8.50 6.86 5.08
N VAL A 267 8.67 7.60 3.98
CA VAL A 267 7.64 7.77 2.95
C VAL A 267 7.33 6.42 2.28
N PHE A 268 8.36 5.66 1.93
CA PHE A 268 8.18 4.33 1.36
C PHE A 268 7.43 3.41 2.32
N ASP A 269 7.77 3.43 3.61
CA ASP A 269 7.11 2.65 4.66
C ASP A 269 5.62 3.00 4.78
N ALA A 270 5.30 4.30 4.79
CA ALA A 270 3.92 4.78 4.79
C ALA A 270 3.15 4.31 3.54
N ALA A 271 3.81 4.32 2.37
CA ALA A 271 3.20 3.93 1.11
C ALA A 271 2.87 2.43 1.05
N ILE A 272 3.81 1.56 1.42
CA ILE A 272 3.59 0.11 1.43
C ILE A 272 2.59 -0.34 2.51
N LYS A 273 2.59 0.33 3.67
CA LYS A 273 1.59 0.11 4.73
C LYS A 273 0.19 0.38 4.20
N ARG A 274 0.05 1.51 3.51
CA ARG A 274 -1.20 1.90 2.87
C ARG A 274 -1.58 0.96 1.71
N ALA A 275 -0.63 0.27 1.12
CA ALA A 275 -0.87 -0.75 0.10
C ALA A 275 -1.20 -2.14 0.67
N GLY A 276 -1.12 -2.35 1.99
CA GLY A 276 -1.33 -3.66 2.62
C GLY A 276 -0.15 -4.61 2.50
N VAL A 277 1.02 -4.10 2.12
CA VAL A 277 2.25 -4.88 1.90
C VAL A 277 3.03 -4.99 3.22
N LEU A 278 3.39 -6.22 3.60
CA LEU A 278 4.17 -6.47 4.81
C LEU A 278 5.67 -6.26 4.56
N ARG A 279 6.26 -5.27 5.24
CA ARG A 279 7.71 -5.07 5.21
C ARG A 279 8.43 -6.09 6.09
N VAL A 280 9.53 -6.63 5.57
CA VAL A 280 10.50 -7.46 6.29
C VAL A 280 11.91 -6.99 5.96
N TYR A 281 12.89 -7.34 6.80
CA TYR A 281 14.22 -6.75 6.74
C TYR A 281 15.29 -7.69 6.20
N THR A 282 15.05 -8.99 6.23
CA THR A 282 15.98 -10.02 5.74
C THR A 282 15.28 -11.06 4.88
N VAL A 283 16.04 -11.72 4.00
CA VAL A 283 15.52 -12.83 3.17
C VAL A 283 15.00 -13.97 4.04
N SER A 284 15.72 -14.34 5.11
CA SER A 284 15.28 -15.38 6.04
C SER A 284 13.94 -15.03 6.70
N GLU A 285 13.76 -13.77 7.11
CA GLU A 285 12.51 -13.28 7.68
C GLU A 285 11.37 -13.30 6.66
N MET A 286 11.64 -12.95 5.40
CA MET A 286 10.66 -12.99 4.30
C MET A 286 10.07 -14.39 4.09
N PHE A 287 10.92 -15.43 4.04
CA PHE A 287 10.45 -16.80 3.88
C PHE A 287 9.70 -17.31 5.11
N SER A 288 10.22 -17.02 6.32
CA SER A 288 9.51 -17.35 7.56
C SER A 288 8.13 -16.70 7.59
N ALA A 289 8.03 -15.42 7.25
CA ALA A 289 6.75 -14.71 7.21
C ALA A 289 5.79 -15.31 6.16
N ALA A 290 6.27 -15.64 4.96
CA ALA A 290 5.41 -16.28 3.96
C ALA A 290 4.91 -17.67 4.39
N GLU A 291 5.76 -18.47 5.03
CA GLU A 291 5.35 -19.77 5.58
C GLU A 291 4.24 -19.59 6.62
N THR A 292 4.43 -18.67 7.59
CA THR A 292 3.43 -18.38 8.63
C THR A 292 2.13 -17.87 8.05
N LEU A 293 2.18 -16.86 7.18
CA LEU A 293 1.00 -16.20 6.65
C LEU A 293 0.20 -17.13 5.73
N SER A 294 0.86 -18.03 5.00
CA SER A 294 0.19 -19.01 4.14
C SER A 294 -0.63 -20.05 4.93
N ARG A 295 -0.34 -20.21 6.23
CA ARG A 295 -0.98 -21.18 7.15
C ARG A 295 -1.82 -20.48 8.22
N MET A 296 -1.79 -19.15 8.27
CA MET A 296 -2.49 -18.35 9.26
C MET A 296 -4.01 -18.50 9.09
N ARG A 297 -4.69 -18.72 10.21
CA ARG A 297 -6.15 -18.65 10.32
C ARG A 297 -6.58 -17.25 10.73
N PRO A 298 -7.77 -16.78 10.33
CA PRO A 298 -8.31 -15.50 10.80
C PRO A 298 -8.40 -15.45 12.34
N PHE A 299 -7.90 -14.37 12.95
CA PHE A 299 -7.91 -14.14 14.40
C PHE A 299 -8.00 -12.64 14.70
N ARG A 300 -8.46 -12.25 15.91
CA ARG A 300 -8.81 -10.85 16.22
C ARG A 300 -7.91 -10.14 17.23
N GLY A 301 -7.20 -10.82 18.12
CA GLY A 301 -6.35 -10.14 19.11
C GLY A 301 -4.86 -10.35 18.89
N ASP A 302 -4.05 -9.66 19.69
CA ASP A 302 -2.59 -9.55 19.56
C ASP A 302 -1.84 -10.10 20.78
N LYS A 303 -2.52 -10.94 21.59
CA LYS A 303 -1.98 -11.52 22.82
C LYS A 303 -1.46 -12.94 22.62
N LEU A 304 -0.21 -13.17 22.98
CA LEU A 304 0.45 -14.47 22.88
C LEU A 304 0.40 -15.25 24.19
N GLY A 305 -0.10 -16.48 24.15
CA GLY A 305 0.13 -17.49 25.18
C GLY A 305 1.39 -18.28 24.88
N ILE A 306 2.20 -18.60 25.88
CA ILE A 306 3.43 -19.39 25.72
C ILE A 306 3.36 -20.61 26.65
N VAL A 307 3.61 -21.81 26.10
CA VAL A 307 3.79 -23.06 26.85
C VAL A 307 5.21 -23.55 26.60
N THR A 308 5.97 -23.83 27.65
CA THR A 308 7.39 -24.22 27.55
C THR A 308 7.74 -25.27 28.61
N ASN A 309 8.70 -26.15 28.34
CA ASN A 309 9.29 -27.03 29.36
C ASN A 309 10.56 -26.46 30.02
N GLY A 310 10.90 -25.20 29.73
CA GLY A 310 12.03 -24.53 30.37
C GLY A 310 11.85 -23.03 30.48
N GLY A 311 11.95 -22.51 31.70
CA GLY A 311 11.81 -21.09 32.00
C GLY A 311 12.80 -20.21 31.24
N GLY A 312 14.07 -20.63 31.08
CA GLY A 312 15.10 -19.83 30.39
C GLY A 312 14.75 -19.52 28.92
N ILE A 313 14.26 -20.52 28.16
CA ILE A 313 13.82 -20.28 26.78
C ILE A 313 12.49 -19.50 26.72
N GLY A 314 11.63 -19.66 27.74
CA GLY A 314 10.40 -18.88 27.87
C GLY A 314 10.68 -17.39 28.08
N VAL A 315 11.66 -17.05 28.91
CA VAL A 315 12.10 -15.66 29.12
C VAL A 315 12.65 -15.04 27.84
N LEU A 316 13.47 -15.76 27.07
CA LEU A 316 13.96 -15.29 25.76
C LEU A 316 12.81 -14.97 24.79
N ALA A 317 11.74 -15.78 24.80
CA ALA A 317 10.55 -15.51 23.99
C ALA A 317 9.82 -14.24 24.47
N VAL A 318 9.71 -14.02 25.79
CA VAL A 318 9.07 -12.83 26.36
C VAL A 318 9.88 -11.56 26.04
N ASP A 319 11.21 -11.61 26.20
CA ASP A 319 12.09 -10.49 25.87
C ASP A 319 11.96 -10.12 24.39
N ALA A 320 12.05 -11.11 23.49
CA ALA A 320 11.85 -10.91 22.06
C ALA A 320 10.45 -10.37 21.71
N LEU A 321 9.43 -10.71 22.50
CA LEU A 321 8.06 -10.23 22.30
C LEU A 321 7.94 -8.76 22.68
N ILE A 322 8.51 -8.37 23.83
CA ILE A 322 8.48 -6.99 24.34
C ILE A 322 9.31 -6.06 23.46
N GLU A 323 10.51 -6.50 23.01
CA GLU A 323 11.36 -5.72 22.09
C GLU A 323 10.65 -5.40 20.77
N ARG A 324 9.73 -6.28 20.34
CA ARG A 324 8.91 -6.09 19.14
C ARG A 324 7.55 -5.45 19.43
N HIS A 325 7.35 -4.90 20.63
CA HIS A 325 6.11 -4.26 21.07
C HIS A 325 4.88 -5.19 21.06
N GLY A 326 5.10 -6.49 21.23
CA GLY A 326 4.05 -7.49 21.37
C GLY A 326 3.43 -7.55 22.76
N GLN A 327 2.26 -8.19 22.85
CA GLN A 327 1.55 -8.35 24.12
C GLN A 327 1.52 -9.82 24.56
N LEU A 328 1.87 -10.06 25.80
CA LEU A 328 1.73 -11.36 26.45
C LEU A 328 0.31 -11.48 27.02
N ALA A 329 -0.34 -12.63 26.82
CA ALA A 329 -1.67 -12.87 27.38
C ALA A 329 -1.62 -12.97 28.91
N HIS A 330 -2.62 -12.41 29.58
CA HIS A 330 -2.86 -12.65 31.00
C HIS A 330 -3.79 -13.85 31.14
N LEU A 331 -3.42 -14.84 31.97
CA LEU A 331 -4.25 -16.02 32.20
C LEU A 331 -5.41 -15.67 33.13
N ASP A 332 -6.61 -16.17 32.86
CA ASP A 332 -7.72 -16.04 33.81
C ASP A 332 -7.51 -16.92 35.04
N ASP A 333 -8.06 -16.52 36.19
CA ASP A 333 -7.99 -17.29 37.44
C ASP A 333 -8.54 -18.72 37.28
N GLU A 334 -9.57 -18.90 36.43
CA GLU A 334 -10.12 -20.21 36.08
C GLU A 334 -9.11 -21.08 35.31
N THR A 335 -8.33 -20.48 34.41
CA THR A 335 -7.26 -21.17 33.68
C THR A 335 -6.14 -21.59 34.62
N ILE A 336 -5.74 -20.73 35.56
CA ILE A 336 -4.71 -21.04 36.55
C ILE A 336 -5.17 -22.23 37.42
N ALA A 337 -6.39 -22.19 37.94
CA ALA A 337 -6.94 -23.28 38.74
C ALA A 337 -7.01 -24.62 37.96
N ALA A 338 -7.40 -24.60 36.69
CA ALA A 338 -7.42 -25.80 35.85
C ALA A 338 -6.01 -26.32 35.53
N LEU A 339 -5.01 -25.45 35.44
CA LEU A 339 -3.61 -25.83 35.27
C LEU A 339 -3.04 -26.47 36.54
N ASP A 340 -3.40 -25.99 37.73
CA ASP A 340 -2.99 -26.56 39.03
C ASP A 340 -3.41 -28.03 39.19
N GLU A 341 -4.51 -28.45 38.57
CA GLU A 341 -4.99 -29.83 38.61
C GLU A 341 -4.17 -30.79 37.73
N VAL A 342 -3.53 -30.28 36.67
CA VAL A 342 -2.85 -31.10 35.65
C VAL A 342 -1.33 -30.93 35.62
N LEU A 343 -0.79 -29.89 36.27
CA LEU A 343 0.64 -29.59 36.34
C LEU A 343 1.23 -29.85 37.73
N PRO A 344 2.55 -30.10 37.82
CA PRO A 344 3.23 -30.17 39.11
C PRO A 344 3.14 -28.84 39.87
N PRO A 345 3.11 -28.82 41.22
CA PRO A 345 3.02 -27.58 42.02
C PRO A 345 4.15 -26.57 41.79
N THR A 346 5.21 -26.96 41.09
CA THR A 346 6.38 -26.12 40.78
C THR A 346 6.26 -25.35 39.46
N TRP A 347 5.16 -25.48 38.73
CA TRP A 347 4.95 -24.73 37.49
C TRP A 347 4.89 -23.22 37.74
N SER A 348 5.01 -22.40 36.70
CA SER A 348 5.22 -20.94 36.84
C SER A 348 4.05 -20.14 37.43
N HIS A 349 2.81 -20.66 37.41
CA HIS A 349 1.58 -19.93 37.76
C HIS A 349 1.40 -18.60 37.00
N ALA A 350 1.99 -18.52 35.81
CA ALA A 350 2.01 -17.32 34.97
C ALA A 350 2.09 -17.71 33.48
N ASN A 351 2.04 -16.70 32.61
CA ASN A 351 2.45 -16.83 31.22
C ASN A 351 3.88 -16.27 31.11
N PRO A 352 4.88 -17.01 30.61
CA PRO A 352 4.83 -18.36 30.05
C PRO A 352 4.45 -19.46 31.05
N VAL A 353 3.64 -20.42 30.59
CA VAL A 353 3.28 -21.64 31.34
C VAL A 353 4.48 -22.60 31.27
N ASP A 354 5.31 -22.62 32.31
CA ASP A 354 6.45 -23.52 32.42
C ASP A 354 6.02 -24.86 33.01
N ILE A 355 5.96 -25.90 32.17
CA ILE A 355 5.48 -27.24 32.52
C ILE A 355 6.58 -28.18 33.03
N ILE A 356 7.79 -27.63 33.27
CA ILE A 356 8.97 -28.32 33.81
C ILE A 356 9.64 -29.26 32.78
N GLY A 357 10.98 -29.37 32.86
CA GLY A 357 11.83 -30.01 31.84
C GLY A 357 11.65 -31.52 31.63
N ASP A 358 10.97 -32.21 32.53
CA ASP A 358 10.65 -33.65 32.46
C ASP A 358 9.32 -33.94 31.75
N ALA A 359 8.66 -32.94 31.15
CA ALA A 359 7.33 -33.05 30.59
C ALA A 359 7.23 -34.00 29.37
N PRO A 360 6.49 -35.12 29.47
CA PRO A 360 6.19 -35.99 28.32
C PRO A 360 5.09 -35.38 27.43
N GLY A 361 4.83 -35.99 26.27
CA GLY A 361 3.79 -35.53 25.32
C GLY A 361 2.40 -35.38 25.96
N GLU A 362 2.04 -36.25 26.90
CA GLU A 362 0.76 -36.18 27.63
C GLU A 362 0.62 -34.89 28.46
N ARG A 363 1.71 -34.40 29.08
CA ARG A 363 1.68 -33.15 29.88
C ARG A 363 1.50 -31.93 28.97
N TYR A 364 2.16 -31.94 27.82
CA TYR A 364 1.93 -30.92 26.78
C TYR A 364 0.48 -30.92 26.32
N ALA A 365 -0.08 -32.09 25.99
CA ALA A 365 -1.46 -32.24 25.54
C ALA A 365 -2.46 -31.65 26.55
N LYS A 366 -2.40 -32.08 27.82
CA LYS A 366 -3.29 -31.57 28.88
C LYS A 366 -3.17 -30.07 29.09
N THR A 367 -1.95 -29.55 29.11
CA THR A 367 -1.69 -28.10 29.24
C THR A 367 -2.30 -27.32 28.09
N ILE A 368 -2.06 -27.76 26.85
CA ILE A 368 -2.55 -27.10 25.64
C ILE A 368 -4.09 -27.09 25.62
N GLU A 369 -4.74 -28.18 26.01
CA GLU A 369 -6.22 -28.25 26.09
C GLU A 369 -6.82 -27.23 27.07
N VAL A 370 -6.15 -26.96 28.19
CA VAL A 370 -6.57 -25.94 29.16
C VAL A 370 -6.30 -24.54 28.61
N VAL A 371 -5.07 -24.28 28.15
CA VAL A 371 -4.63 -22.96 27.65
C VAL A 371 -5.42 -22.52 26.41
N LEU A 372 -5.82 -23.44 25.53
CA LEU A 372 -6.61 -23.11 24.34
C LEU A 372 -8.04 -22.64 24.68
N LYS A 373 -8.57 -22.93 25.87
CA LYS A 373 -9.89 -22.47 26.33
C LYS A 373 -9.88 -21.04 26.88
N ASP A 374 -8.72 -20.55 27.31
CA ASP A 374 -8.57 -19.19 27.86
C ASP A 374 -8.91 -18.12 26.80
N LYS A 375 -9.81 -17.19 27.12
CA LYS A 375 -10.28 -16.18 26.15
C LYS A 375 -9.29 -15.04 25.92
N ASN A 376 -8.32 -14.85 26.82
CA ASN A 376 -7.30 -13.81 26.73
C ASN A 376 -6.13 -14.21 25.81
N ILE A 377 -6.06 -15.48 25.40
CA ILE A 377 -5.03 -16.00 24.48
C ILE A 377 -5.55 -16.00 23.05
N ASP A 378 -4.96 -15.19 22.18
CA ASP A 378 -5.33 -15.14 20.76
C ASP A 378 -4.55 -16.13 19.91
N SER A 379 -3.28 -16.35 20.25
CA SER A 379 -2.39 -17.32 19.60
C SER A 379 -1.51 -18.00 20.64
N LEU A 380 -1.07 -19.22 20.35
CA LEU A 380 -0.26 -20.02 21.26
C LEU A 380 1.10 -20.35 20.64
N LEU A 381 2.17 -20.11 21.38
CA LEU A 381 3.51 -20.59 21.08
C LEU A 381 3.84 -21.78 21.99
N VAL A 382 4.05 -22.96 21.41
CA VAL A 382 4.47 -24.17 22.13
C VAL A 382 5.97 -24.37 21.92
N MET A 383 6.71 -24.48 23.02
CA MET A 383 8.17 -24.54 23.03
C MET A 383 8.68 -25.82 23.68
N HIS A 384 9.78 -26.33 23.15
CA HIS A 384 10.43 -27.52 23.70
C HIS A 384 11.96 -27.40 23.60
N ALA A 385 12.65 -27.63 24.72
CA ALA A 385 14.07 -27.93 24.76
C ALA A 385 14.26 -29.44 25.02
N PRO A 386 15.12 -30.12 24.23
CA PRO A 386 15.36 -31.55 24.39
C PRO A 386 16.04 -31.84 25.73
N THR A 387 15.57 -32.87 26.43
CA THR A 387 16.17 -33.38 27.67
C THR A 387 16.52 -34.86 27.53
N ALA A 388 17.36 -35.39 28.44
CA ALA A 388 17.74 -36.80 28.39
C ALA A 388 16.59 -37.78 28.74
N ILE A 389 15.46 -37.26 29.21
CA ILE A 389 14.38 -38.04 29.83
C ILE A 389 13.14 -38.11 28.92
N THR A 390 13.02 -37.20 27.95
CA THR A 390 11.86 -37.10 27.05
C THR A 390 12.30 -37.22 25.60
N ASP A 391 11.50 -37.90 24.78
CA ASP A 391 11.75 -38.01 23.34
C ASP A 391 11.05 -36.84 22.62
N PRO A 392 11.80 -35.91 21.98
CA PRO A 392 11.20 -34.77 21.29
C PRO A 392 10.22 -35.14 20.17
N VAL A 393 10.36 -36.33 19.58
CA VAL A 393 9.48 -36.85 18.52
C VAL A 393 8.13 -37.27 19.11
N GLU A 394 8.14 -37.99 20.24
CA GLU A 394 6.94 -38.38 20.98
C GLU A 394 6.17 -37.15 21.47
N VAL A 395 6.88 -36.17 22.03
CA VAL A 395 6.29 -34.91 22.47
C VAL A 395 5.68 -34.15 21.29
N ALA A 396 6.38 -34.07 20.14
CA ALA A 396 5.85 -33.41 18.95
C ALA A 396 4.58 -34.09 18.42
N GLN A 397 4.53 -35.43 18.42
CA GLN A 397 3.33 -36.18 18.03
C GLN A 397 2.15 -35.85 18.95
N GLY A 398 2.36 -35.85 20.27
CA GLY A 398 1.33 -35.49 21.24
C GLY A 398 0.78 -34.08 20.99
N VAL A 399 1.66 -33.10 20.72
CA VAL A 399 1.25 -31.73 20.38
C VAL A 399 0.45 -31.69 19.08
N ILE A 400 0.90 -32.37 18.02
CA ILE A 400 0.20 -32.42 16.71
C ILE A 400 -1.22 -32.96 16.88
N ASP A 401 -1.37 -34.06 17.62
CA ASP A 401 -2.66 -34.73 17.82
C ASP A 401 -3.63 -33.86 18.62
N THR A 402 -3.15 -33.15 19.65
CA THR A 402 -3.96 -32.21 20.44
C THR A 402 -4.44 -31.02 19.62
N ILE A 403 -3.58 -30.44 18.78
CA ILE A 403 -3.88 -29.16 18.14
C ILE A 403 -4.63 -29.26 16.82
N LYS A 404 -4.79 -30.46 16.27
CA LYS A 404 -5.44 -30.72 14.97
C LYS A 404 -6.81 -30.04 14.80
N ASN A 405 -7.59 -29.98 15.88
CA ASN A 405 -8.94 -29.40 15.91
C ASN A 405 -9.01 -28.00 16.55
N SER A 406 -7.86 -27.41 16.93
CA SER A 406 -7.84 -26.07 17.51
C SER A 406 -8.38 -25.04 16.52
N LYS A 407 -9.06 -24.00 17.02
CA LYS A 407 -9.48 -22.85 16.21
C LYS A 407 -8.48 -21.69 16.25
N LYS A 408 -7.55 -21.70 17.20
CA LYS A 408 -6.53 -20.65 17.38
C LYS A 408 -5.30 -20.93 16.51
N ASN A 409 -4.54 -19.89 16.21
CA ASN A 409 -3.24 -20.04 15.57
C ASN A 409 -2.21 -20.57 16.56
N ILE A 410 -1.42 -21.55 16.14
CA ILE A 410 -0.43 -22.22 16.98
C ILE A 410 0.90 -22.25 16.23
N LEU A 411 1.95 -21.78 16.91
CA LEU A 411 3.32 -21.81 16.44
C LEU A 411 4.12 -22.76 17.33
N THR A 412 5.11 -23.45 16.77
CA THR A 412 5.99 -24.33 17.55
C THR A 412 7.44 -23.89 17.49
N ASN A 413 8.17 -24.08 18.59
CA ASN A 413 9.61 -23.83 18.64
C ASN A 413 10.33 -24.98 19.36
N TRP A 414 10.93 -25.88 18.58
CA TRP A 414 11.78 -26.96 19.09
C TRP A 414 13.23 -26.51 18.99
N VAL A 415 13.80 -26.14 20.13
CA VAL A 415 15.13 -25.55 20.25
C VAL A 415 16.21 -26.63 20.10
N GLY A 416 17.24 -26.34 19.32
CA GLY A 416 18.33 -27.26 19.01
C GLY A 416 18.38 -27.66 17.54
N GLU A 417 19.29 -28.55 17.17
CA GLU A 417 19.52 -28.93 15.76
C GLU A 417 19.19 -30.40 15.51
N ALA A 418 20.17 -31.31 15.65
CA ALA A 418 20.04 -32.70 15.22
C ALA A 418 18.91 -33.46 15.91
N THR A 419 18.84 -33.41 17.24
CA THR A 419 17.90 -34.21 18.06
C THR A 419 16.42 -33.87 17.84
N VAL A 420 16.14 -32.64 17.37
CA VAL A 420 14.78 -32.13 17.19
C VAL A 420 14.42 -31.95 15.72
N ALA A 421 15.30 -32.34 14.79
CA ALA A 421 15.09 -32.16 13.36
C ALA A 421 13.89 -32.96 12.85
N GLU A 422 13.73 -34.20 13.31
CA GLU A 422 12.60 -35.07 12.95
C GLU A 422 11.27 -34.50 13.45
N ALA A 423 11.20 -34.07 14.71
CA ALA A 423 10.04 -33.39 15.28
C ALA A 423 9.62 -32.15 14.47
N ARG A 424 10.58 -31.34 14.01
CA ARG A 424 10.28 -30.21 13.11
C ARG A 424 9.75 -30.64 11.75
N ASN A 425 10.27 -31.71 11.17
CA ASN A 425 9.75 -32.25 9.91
C ASN A 425 8.32 -32.76 10.07
N MET A 426 7.97 -33.33 11.22
CA MET A 426 6.59 -33.74 11.53
C MET A 426 5.65 -32.53 11.59
N PHE A 427 6.03 -31.44 12.27
CA PHE A 427 5.24 -30.20 12.26
C PHE A 427 5.06 -29.65 10.84
N TYR A 428 6.13 -29.64 10.04
CA TYR A 428 6.07 -29.19 8.65
C TYR A 428 5.10 -30.03 7.81
N ALA A 429 5.17 -31.36 7.92
CA ALA A 429 4.27 -32.30 7.24
C ALA A 429 2.81 -32.16 7.70
N ALA A 430 2.59 -31.83 8.98
CA ALA A 430 1.28 -31.54 9.55
C ALA A 430 0.76 -30.11 9.24
N GLY A 431 1.54 -29.29 8.53
CA GLY A 431 1.16 -27.92 8.18
C GLY A 431 1.20 -26.92 9.35
N ILE A 432 1.99 -27.20 10.39
CA ILE A 432 2.14 -26.36 11.59
C ILE A 432 3.45 -25.56 11.47
N PRO A 433 3.41 -24.21 11.54
CA PRO A 433 4.62 -23.40 11.50
C PRO A 433 5.57 -23.72 12.66
N THR A 434 6.83 -24.03 12.35
CA THR A 434 7.83 -24.44 13.34
C THR A 434 9.15 -23.69 13.17
N TYR A 435 9.79 -23.32 14.28
CA TYR A 435 10.98 -22.47 14.30
C TYR A 435 12.10 -23.07 15.14
N ARG A 436 13.34 -22.68 14.83
CA ARG A 436 14.54 -23.13 15.54
C ARG A 436 14.84 -22.33 16.80
N THR A 437 14.46 -21.06 16.83
CA THR A 437 14.77 -20.15 17.95
C THR A 437 13.51 -19.40 18.44
N PRO A 438 13.44 -19.04 19.73
CA PRO A 438 12.32 -18.28 20.29
C PRO A 438 12.06 -16.95 19.56
N GLU A 439 13.13 -16.24 19.20
CA GLU A 439 13.05 -14.91 18.55
C GLU A 439 12.41 -15.01 17.16
N ASN A 440 12.70 -16.09 16.42
CA ASN A 440 12.10 -16.34 15.11
C ASN A 440 10.61 -16.71 15.25
N ALA A 441 10.24 -17.49 16.26
CA ALA A 441 8.85 -17.85 16.51
C ALA A 441 8.00 -16.63 16.91
N VAL A 442 8.57 -15.77 17.75
CA VAL A 442 7.95 -14.50 18.15
C VAL A 442 7.89 -13.53 16.97
N ALA A 443 8.94 -13.43 16.15
CA ALA A 443 8.92 -12.63 14.93
C ALA A 443 7.79 -13.09 13.99
N ALA A 444 7.62 -14.40 13.81
CA ALA A 444 6.52 -14.97 13.02
C ALA A 444 5.14 -14.59 13.56
N PHE A 445 4.94 -14.66 14.87
CA PHE A 445 3.70 -14.17 15.49
C PHE A 445 3.48 -12.67 15.23
N GLN A 446 4.53 -11.86 15.37
CA GLN A 446 4.45 -10.42 15.08
C GLN A 446 4.14 -10.14 13.60
N HIS A 447 4.64 -10.94 12.66
CA HIS A 447 4.25 -10.83 11.26
C HIS A 447 2.75 -11.09 11.06
N MET A 448 2.15 -12.05 11.76
CA MET A 448 0.72 -12.30 11.68
C MET A 448 -0.10 -11.13 12.22
N VAL A 449 0.30 -10.57 13.38
CA VAL A 449 -0.37 -9.41 13.98
C VAL A 449 -0.26 -8.19 13.08
N ASN A 450 0.95 -7.89 12.58
CA ASN A 450 1.19 -6.75 11.69
C ASN A 450 0.48 -6.92 10.36
N PHE A 451 0.48 -8.12 9.78
CA PHE A 451 -0.27 -8.40 8.55
C PHE A 451 -1.77 -8.18 8.75
N ARG A 452 -2.35 -8.64 9.87
CA ARG A 452 -3.76 -8.35 10.17
C ARG A 452 -4.02 -6.85 10.27
N LYS A 453 -3.21 -6.11 11.04
CA LYS A 453 -3.34 -4.64 11.14
C LYS A 453 -3.26 -3.99 9.76
N LEU A 454 -2.32 -4.40 8.92
CA LEU A 454 -2.20 -3.93 7.54
C LEU A 454 -3.45 -4.23 6.69
N GLN A 455 -4.05 -5.41 6.85
CA GLN A 455 -5.30 -5.75 6.17
C GLN A 455 -6.45 -4.86 6.66
N GLU A 456 -6.53 -4.57 7.95
CA GLU A 456 -7.50 -3.61 8.50
C GLU A 456 -7.29 -2.20 7.92
N LEU A 457 -6.04 -1.75 7.73
CA LEU A 457 -5.71 -0.43 7.16
C LEU A 457 -5.88 -0.34 5.65
N LEU A 458 -5.62 -1.43 4.94
CA LEU A 458 -5.93 -1.57 3.52
C LEU A 458 -7.43 -1.37 3.31
N MET A 459 -8.22 -1.88 4.26
CA MET A 459 -9.66 -1.77 4.31
C MET A 459 -10.16 -0.36 4.71
N GLU A 460 -9.34 0.44 5.39
CA GLU A 460 -9.70 1.82 5.75
C GLU A 460 -9.75 2.76 4.54
N THR A 461 -10.85 3.48 4.41
CA THR A 461 -11.00 4.54 3.41
C THR A 461 -11.37 5.88 4.05
N PRO A 462 -10.82 7.00 3.54
CA PRO A 462 -11.16 8.37 3.95
C PRO A 462 -12.67 8.68 3.86
N PRO A 463 -13.37 9.04 4.95
CA PRO A 463 -14.62 9.74 4.83
C PRO A 463 -14.29 11.07 4.16
N SER A 464 -15.17 11.47 3.26
CA SER A 464 -14.92 12.66 2.47
C SER A 464 -14.96 13.90 3.38
N VAL A 465 -15.90 14.01 4.31
CA VAL A 465 -15.93 15.10 5.31
C VAL A 465 -16.76 14.63 6.52
N PRO A 466 -16.49 15.10 7.74
CA PRO A 466 -17.54 15.14 8.76
C PRO A 466 -18.77 15.89 8.20
N HIS A 467 -19.98 15.47 8.54
CA HIS A 467 -21.22 16.03 7.97
C HIS A 467 -21.38 17.56 8.13
N ASP A 468 -20.59 18.19 9.01
CA ASP A 468 -20.78 19.59 9.45
C ASP A 468 -19.80 20.60 8.84
N TYR A 469 -18.96 20.20 7.90
CA TYR A 469 -17.88 21.05 7.40
C TYR A 469 -17.81 21.09 5.87
N THR A 470 -17.67 22.28 5.27
CA THR A 470 -17.46 22.45 3.82
C THR A 470 -16.33 23.44 3.59
N PRO A 471 -15.20 23.04 2.96
CA PRO A 471 -14.08 23.95 2.73
C PRO A 471 -14.37 25.01 1.68
N ASP A 472 -13.85 26.21 1.88
CA ASP A 472 -13.90 27.32 0.93
C ASP A 472 -12.67 27.27 -0.01
N VAL A 473 -12.72 26.31 -0.93
CA VAL A 473 -11.62 26.03 -1.86
C VAL A 473 -11.34 27.21 -2.80
N ASP A 474 -12.39 27.91 -3.24
CA ASP A 474 -12.28 29.03 -4.18
C ASP A 474 -11.55 30.21 -3.55
N LYS A 475 -11.86 30.54 -2.29
CA LYS A 475 -11.14 31.57 -1.54
C LYS A 475 -9.68 31.18 -1.31
N ALA A 476 -9.42 29.92 -0.93
CA ALA A 476 -8.06 29.44 -0.74
C ALA A 476 -7.22 29.53 -2.04
N ARG A 477 -7.78 29.09 -3.18
CA ARG A 477 -7.14 29.20 -4.50
C ARG A 477 -6.90 30.65 -4.90
N SER A 478 -7.86 31.54 -4.65
CA SER A 478 -7.71 32.96 -4.95
C SER A 478 -6.50 33.58 -4.24
N ILE A 479 -6.26 33.22 -2.96
CA ILE A 479 -5.09 33.66 -2.19
C ILE A 479 -3.79 33.11 -2.81
N ILE A 480 -3.77 31.83 -3.15
CA ILE A 480 -2.59 31.17 -3.73
C ILE A 480 -2.27 31.75 -5.11
N HIS A 481 -3.27 31.89 -5.97
CA HIS A 481 -3.12 32.45 -7.30
C HIS A 481 -2.67 33.90 -7.24
N ALA A 482 -3.16 34.71 -6.29
CA ALA A 482 -2.66 36.07 -6.10
C ALA A 482 -1.16 36.10 -5.75
N ALA A 483 -0.68 35.16 -4.93
CA ALA A 483 0.74 35.03 -4.62
C ALA A 483 1.58 34.59 -5.83
N ILE A 484 1.09 33.60 -6.59
CA ILE A 484 1.75 33.08 -7.79
C ILE A 484 1.83 34.16 -8.88
N HIS A 485 0.73 34.89 -9.14
CA HIS A 485 0.71 36.00 -10.11
C HIS A 485 1.65 37.15 -9.71
N ALA A 486 1.91 37.31 -8.41
CA ALA A 486 2.91 38.25 -7.90
C ALA A 486 4.35 37.71 -7.98
N GLY A 487 4.59 36.56 -8.63
CA GLY A 487 5.90 35.94 -8.79
C GLY A 487 6.45 35.31 -7.50
N ARG A 488 5.61 35.04 -6.51
CA ARG A 488 6.02 34.45 -5.23
C ARG A 488 5.83 32.94 -5.22
N HIS A 489 6.74 32.24 -4.55
CA HIS A 489 6.67 30.80 -4.28
C HIS A 489 6.35 30.47 -2.81
N MET A 490 6.15 31.50 -1.98
CA MET A 490 5.87 31.38 -0.56
C MET A 490 4.72 32.33 -0.20
N LEU A 491 3.75 31.82 0.55
CA LEU A 491 2.70 32.65 1.15
C LEU A 491 3.26 33.42 2.34
N THR A 492 2.75 34.63 2.55
CA THR A 492 2.98 35.35 3.80
C THR A 492 2.26 34.65 4.95
N GLU A 493 2.70 34.88 6.18
CA GLU A 493 2.10 34.24 7.37
C GLU A 493 0.59 34.49 7.50
N PRO A 494 0.05 35.71 7.26
CA PRO A 494 -1.41 35.92 7.25
C PRO A 494 -2.14 35.21 6.10
N GLU A 495 -1.54 35.15 4.90
CA GLU A 495 -2.10 34.40 3.77
C GLU A 495 -2.15 32.90 4.06
N ALA A 496 -1.06 32.34 4.61
CA ALA A 496 -0.99 30.93 4.99
C ALA A 496 -2.06 30.56 6.03
N LYS A 497 -2.22 31.38 7.07
CA LYS A 497 -3.27 31.18 8.09
C LYS A 497 -4.68 31.33 7.50
N SER A 498 -4.89 32.29 6.60
CA SER A 498 -6.17 32.46 5.90
C SER A 498 -6.52 31.21 5.05
N VAL A 499 -5.53 30.58 4.42
CA VAL A 499 -5.72 29.31 3.69
C VAL A 499 -6.08 28.18 4.67
N LEU A 500 -5.39 28.05 5.81
CA LEU A 500 -5.72 27.06 6.85
C LEU A 500 -7.15 27.22 7.39
N GLU A 501 -7.58 28.47 7.63
CA GLU A 501 -8.94 28.79 8.09
C GLU A 501 -10.01 28.41 7.05
N CYS A 502 -9.72 28.54 5.75
CA CYS A 502 -10.63 28.07 4.69
C CYS A 502 -10.86 26.55 4.75
N PHE A 503 -9.95 25.80 5.40
CA PHE A 503 -10.01 24.36 5.67
C PHE A 503 -10.43 24.02 7.12
N GLY A 504 -10.86 25.01 7.91
CA GLY A 504 -11.36 24.80 9.28
C GLY A 504 -10.26 24.46 10.28
N ILE A 505 -9.00 24.74 9.96
CA ILE A 505 -7.87 24.54 10.87
C ILE A 505 -7.73 25.80 11.72
N ASN A 506 -7.81 25.63 13.05
CA ASN A 506 -7.73 26.75 13.98
C ASN A 506 -6.34 27.37 13.97
N THR A 507 -6.27 28.68 13.74
CA THR A 507 -5.03 29.47 13.83
C THR A 507 -5.22 30.63 14.79
N VAL A 508 -4.13 31.11 15.36
CA VAL A 508 -4.14 32.32 16.19
C VAL A 508 -4.39 33.57 15.34
N LYS A 509 -5.15 34.52 15.91
CA LYS A 509 -5.49 35.77 15.20
C LYS A 509 -4.22 36.50 14.79
N THR A 510 -4.09 36.73 13.49
CA THR A 510 -2.87 37.27 12.88
C THR A 510 -3.24 38.34 11.86
N TYR A 511 -2.66 39.52 11.97
CA TYR A 511 -2.89 40.63 11.05
C TYR A 511 -1.57 41.15 10.47
N ALA A 512 -1.55 41.42 9.17
CA ALA A 512 -0.53 42.27 8.57
C ALA A 512 -0.77 43.73 8.98
N ALA A 513 0.32 44.43 9.29
CA ALA A 513 0.37 45.86 9.55
C ALA A 513 1.41 46.50 8.63
N LEU A 514 1.02 47.56 7.92
CA LEU A 514 1.88 48.20 6.93
C LEU A 514 2.98 49.07 7.59
N ASP A 515 2.66 49.66 8.73
CA ASP A 515 3.53 50.55 9.49
C ASP A 515 3.36 50.35 11.00
N VAL A 516 4.12 51.13 11.78
CA VAL A 516 4.14 51.05 13.24
C VAL A 516 2.78 51.40 13.85
N GLU A 517 2.08 52.42 13.33
CA GLU A 517 0.79 52.86 13.88
C GLU A 517 -0.33 51.88 13.56
N ASP A 518 -0.30 51.27 12.37
CA ASP A 518 -1.19 50.17 12.04
C ASP A 518 -0.90 48.95 12.92
N ALA A 519 0.35 48.65 13.25
CA ALA A 519 0.69 47.54 14.16
C ALA A 519 0.10 47.74 15.57
N VAL A 520 0.17 48.96 16.10
CA VAL A 520 -0.47 49.31 17.39
C VAL A 520 -1.98 49.13 17.31
N ARG A 521 -2.63 49.63 16.25
CA ARG A 521 -4.08 49.50 16.05
C ARG A 521 -4.53 48.04 15.94
N LYS A 522 -3.77 47.19 15.23
CA LYS A 522 -4.06 45.75 15.12
C LYS A 522 -3.85 45.04 16.47
N ALA A 523 -2.83 45.42 17.24
CA ALA A 523 -2.60 44.87 18.58
C ALA A 523 -3.77 45.15 19.52
N GLU A 524 -4.31 46.38 19.48
CA GLU A 524 -5.50 46.75 20.25
C GLU A 524 -6.75 45.97 19.82
N LYS A 525 -6.89 45.68 18.52
CA LYS A 525 -7.99 44.86 18.00
C LYS A 525 -7.91 43.39 18.44
N ILE A 526 -6.71 42.82 18.56
CA ILE A 526 -6.52 41.42 18.98
C ILE A 526 -6.83 41.26 20.47
N GLY A 527 -6.34 42.18 21.31
CA GLY A 527 -6.22 41.99 22.75
C GLY A 527 -4.76 41.73 23.14
N ARG A 528 -4.43 41.87 24.42
CA ARG A 528 -3.05 41.80 24.95
C ARG A 528 -2.88 40.55 25.83
N PRO A 529 -1.68 39.92 25.87
CA PRO A 529 -0.46 40.28 25.14
C PRO A 529 -0.44 39.86 23.65
N VAL A 530 0.43 40.49 22.86
CA VAL A 530 0.66 40.15 21.44
C VAL A 530 2.13 39.84 21.14
N ALA A 531 2.37 39.15 20.03
CA ALA A 531 3.66 38.98 19.39
C ALA A 531 3.75 39.88 18.15
N LEU A 532 4.90 40.52 17.97
CA LEU A 532 5.22 41.31 16.79
C LEU A 532 6.33 40.61 16.01
N LYS A 533 6.07 40.31 14.74
CA LYS A 533 7.04 39.70 13.82
C LYS A 533 7.28 40.61 12.62
N ILE A 534 8.47 40.55 12.03
CA ILE A 534 8.73 41.26 10.76
C ILE A 534 8.02 40.57 9.61
N LEU A 535 7.46 41.36 8.68
CA LEU A 535 6.91 40.86 7.41
C LEU A 535 7.84 41.26 6.27
N SER A 536 8.55 40.28 5.70
CA SER A 536 9.50 40.46 4.62
C SER A 536 9.53 39.22 3.73
N ASP A 537 9.66 39.42 2.41
CA ASP A 537 9.82 38.34 1.44
C ASP A 537 11.24 37.76 1.46
N ASP A 538 12.22 38.55 1.93
CA ASP A 538 13.65 38.23 1.84
C ASP A 538 14.20 37.67 3.16
N ILE A 539 13.39 37.61 4.23
CA ILE A 539 13.79 37.14 5.57
C ILE A 539 12.91 35.96 6.00
N SER A 540 13.44 34.73 5.83
CA SER A 540 12.73 33.48 6.17
C SER A 540 12.88 33.07 7.64
N HIS A 541 14.07 33.19 8.24
CA HIS A 541 14.32 32.87 9.66
C HIS A 541 14.25 34.12 10.54
N LYS A 542 13.02 34.53 10.86
CA LYS A 542 12.74 35.80 11.56
C LYS A 542 13.37 35.88 12.95
N SER A 543 13.38 34.78 13.72
CA SER A 543 13.93 34.76 15.07
C SER A 543 15.44 35.04 15.10
N ASP A 544 16.20 34.46 14.16
CA ASP A 544 17.66 34.56 14.10
C ASP A 544 18.17 35.97 13.77
N VAL A 545 17.29 36.80 13.19
CA VAL A 545 17.59 38.20 12.85
C VAL A 545 17.00 39.20 13.85
N GLY A 546 16.40 38.73 14.95
CA GLY A 546 15.69 39.59 15.91
C GLY A 546 14.37 40.15 15.37
N GLY A 547 13.80 39.49 14.37
CA GLY A 547 12.53 39.84 13.72
C GLY A 547 11.30 39.26 14.41
N VAL A 548 11.41 38.83 15.67
CA VAL A 548 10.31 38.36 16.51
C VAL A 548 10.48 38.96 17.91
N ILE A 549 9.44 39.62 18.42
CA ILE A 549 9.36 40.14 19.79
C ILE A 549 8.04 39.65 20.39
N LEU A 550 8.11 38.99 21.54
CA LEU A 550 6.98 38.33 22.20
C LEU A 550 6.56 39.08 23.47
N ASN A 551 5.36 38.76 23.99
CA ASN A 551 4.82 39.28 25.26
C ASN A 551 4.70 40.82 25.32
N LEU A 552 4.16 41.43 24.26
CA LEU A 552 3.90 42.88 24.24
C LEU A 552 2.52 43.17 24.86
N GLU A 553 2.52 43.84 26.01
CA GLU A 553 1.35 44.02 26.87
C GLU A 553 0.60 45.33 26.58
N ASN A 554 1.20 46.27 25.84
CA ASN A 554 0.57 47.54 25.51
C ASN A 554 1.05 48.16 24.20
N GLY A 555 0.30 49.17 23.71
CA GLY A 555 0.59 49.83 22.44
C GLY A 555 1.93 50.58 22.42
N GLU A 556 2.43 51.07 23.56
CA GLU A 556 3.75 51.71 23.62
C GLU A 556 4.87 50.69 23.45
N GLU A 557 4.75 49.52 24.09
CA GLU A 557 5.68 48.40 23.90
C GLU A 557 5.68 47.92 22.44
N VAL A 558 4.51 47.83 21.80
CA VAL A 558 4.39 47.48 20.37
C VAL A 558 5.10 48.51 19.50
N ARG A 559 4.88 49.81 19.74
CA ARG A 559 5.54 50.90 18.99
C ARG A 559 7.06 50.82 19.15
N ALA A 560 7.54 50.74 20.39
CA ALA A 560 8.97 50.64 20.68
C ALA A 560 9.62 49.40 20.06
N ALA A 561 8.94 48.25 20.11
CA ALA A 561 9.36 47.00 19.50
C ALA A 561 9.46 47.13 17.97
N ALA A 562 8.44 47.69 17.32
CA ALA A 562 8.37 47.88 15.88
C ALA A 562 9.50 48.79 15.35
N GLU A 563 9.69 49.96 15.98
CA GLU A 563 10.75 50.91 15.61
C GLU A 563 12.15 50.34 15.83
N LYS A 564 12.34 49.57 16.92
CA LYS A 564 13.59 48.88 17.19
C LYS A 564 13.86 47.82 16.11
N MET A 565 12.86 47.02 15.77
CA MET A 565 12.97 45.96 14.78
C MET A 565 13.30 46.51 13.39
N GLN A 566 12.61 47.57 12.94
CA GLN A 566 12.93 48.26 11.69
C GLN A 566 14.37 48.79 11.64
N ARG A 567 14.83 49.43 12.73
CA ARG A 567 16.21 49.94 12.79
C ARG A 567 17.25 48.84 12.76
N VAL A 568 17.05 47.75 13.51
CA VAL A 568 18.01 46.64 13.59
C VAL A 568 18.08 45.90 12.26
N ILE A 569 16.93 45.53 11.69
CA ILE A 569 16.86 44.79 10.44
C ILE A 569 17.31 45.65 9.26
N GLY A 570 16.87 46.92 9.17
CA GLY A 570 17.29 47.83 8.10
C GLY A 570 18.80 48.11 8.10
N LYS A 571 19.47 48.06 9.27
CA LYS A 571 20.94 48.14 9.33
C LYS A 571 21.63 46.85 8.93
N LYS A 572 21.08 45.70 9.36
CA LYS A 572 21.71 44.38 9.16
C LYS A 572 21.45 43.82 7.76
N PHE A 573 20.32 44.18 7.14
CA PHE A 573 19.85 43.75 5.83
C PHE A 573 19.26 44.93 5.03
N PRO A 574 20.10 45.87 4.57
CA PRO A 574 19.63 47.09 3.90
C PRO A 574 18.91 46.83 2.57
N GLU A 575 19.21 45.72 1.90
CA GLU A 575 18.58 45.31 0.63
C GLU A 575 17.28 44.50 0.81
N ALA A 576 16.90 44.15 2.06
CA ALA A 576 15.71 43.35 2.31
C ALA A 576 14.43 44.18 2.19
N ARG A 577 13.44 43.69 1.44
CA ARG A 577 12.15 44.33 1.26
C ARG A 577 11.24 44.08 2.45
N LEU A 578 11.14 45.07 3.33
CA LEU A 578 10.24 45.06 4.48
C LEU A 578 8.85 45.54 4.05
N ARG A 579 7.84 44.66 4.12
CA ARG A 579 6.44 44.99 3.82
C ARG A 579 5.71 45.61 5.02
N GLY A 580 6.28 45.48 6.21
CA GLY A 580 5.70 45.94 7.47
C GLY A 580 5.90 44.90 8.58
N PHE A 581 4.86 44.66 9.36
CA PHE A 581 4.86 43.76 10.50
C PHE A 581 3.69 42.78 10.45
N THR A 582 3.84 41.67 11.16
CA THR A 582 2.76 40.75 11.52
C THR A 582 2.49 40.92 13.02
N VAL A 583 1.26 41.26 13.37
CA VAL A 583 0.79 41.33 14.76
C VAL A 583 -0.06 40.11 15.04
N GLN A 584 0.27 39.40 16.11
CA GLN A 584 -0.26 38.07 16.39
C GLN A 584 -0.68 37.92 17.85
N GLU A 585 -1.79 37.24 18.10
CA GLU A 585 -2.25 36.87 19.44
C GLU A 585 -1.22 35.96 20.15
N MET A 586 -0.88 36.28 21.41
CA MET A 586 -0.08 35.38 22.25
C MET A 586 -0.99 34.39 22.97
N VAL A 587 -0.83 33.10 22.67
CA VAL A 587 -1.53 32.03 23.37
C VAL A 587 -0.59 31.42 24.42
N LYS A 588 -1.00 31.49 25.69
CA LYS A 588 -0.38 30.77 26.80
C LYS A 588 -1.35 29.69 27.28
N ARG A 589 -1.02 28.44 27.00
CA ARG A 589 -1.79 27.26 27.45
C ARG A 589 -0.87 26.37 28.28
N ASP A 590 -0.93 26.55 29.59
CA ASP A 590 -0.09 25.79 30.52
C ASP A 590 -0.36 24.29 30.38
N GLY A 591 0.69 23.50 30.16
CA GLY A 591 0.58 22.06 29.95
C GLY A 591 0.24 21.62 28.52
N ALA A 592 0.04 22.56 27.58
CA ALA A 592 -0.11 22.21 26.16
C ALA A 592 1.13 21.53 25.60
N ARG A 593 0.92 20.64 24.62
CA ARG A 593 1.98 19.92 23.90
C ARG A 593 2.28 20.64 22.59
N GLU A 594 3.56 20.85 22.31
CA GLU A 594 4.02 21.34 21.01
C GLU A 594 4.14 20.18 20.04
N LEU A 595 3.39 20.26 18.94
CA LEU A 595 3.36 19.29 17.86
C LEU A 595 3.85 19.94 16.57
N ILE A 596 4.34 19.12 15.65
CA ILE A 596 4.57 19.51 14.26
C ILE A 596 3.62 18.72 13.38
N VAL A 597 2.94 19.45 12.50
CA VAL A 597 2.07 18.87 11.48
C VAL A 597 2.33 19.57 10.17
N GLY A 598 2.57 18.81 9.11
CA GLY A 598 2.91 19.40 7.83
C GLY A 598 2.67 18.45 6.66
N MET A 599 2.98 18.96 5.48
CA MET A 599 3.06 18.18 4.27
C MET A 599 4.32 18.53 3.49
N THR A 600 4.84 17.55 2.78
CA THR A 600 5.88 17.74 1.77
C THR A 600 5.51 16.93 0.53
N THR A 601 6.19 17.17 -0.60
CA THR A 601 6.01 16.41 -1.83
C THR A 601 7.23 15.53 -2.06
N ASP A 602 7.06 14.22 -1.89
CA ASP A 602 8.05 13.23 -2.26
C ASP A 602 8.16 13.11 -3.79
N PRO A 603 9.37 12.97 -4.37
CA PRO A 603 9.55 12.84 -5.82
C PRO A 603 8.85 11.63 -6.42
N ILE A 604 8.77 10.53 -5.66
CA ILE A 604 8.14 9.28 -6.10
C ILE A 604 6.66 9.34 -5.73
N PHE A 605 6.29 9.29 -4.45
CA PHE A 605 4.91 9.09 -3.99
C PHE A 605 4.04 10.36 -3.98
N GLY A 606 4.61 11.53 -4.27
CA GLY A 606 3.86 12.78 -4.27
C GLY A 606 3.62 13.29 -2.83
N PRO A 607 2.48 13.94 -2.55
CA PRO A 607 2.23 14.55 -1.24
C PRO A 607 2.24 13.54 -0.09
N VAL A 608 2.90 13.90 1.01
CA VAL A 608 2.98 13.10 2.24
C VAL A 608 2.68 14.02 3.43
N ILE A 609 1.87 13.54 4.36
CA ILE A 609 1.56 14.24 5.61
C ILE A 609 2.51 13.73 6.70
N LEU A 610 3.05 14.67 7.47
CA LEU A 610 3.93 14.42 8.60
C LEU A 610 3.24 14.83 9.91
N PHE A 611 3.39 14.00 10.93
CA PHE A 611 3.01 14.28 12.31
C PHE A 611 4.17 13.91 13.24
N GLY A 612 4.42 14.71 14.27
CA GLY A 612 5.43 14.40 15.28
C GLY A 612 5.49 15.38 16.44
N HIS A 613 6.50 15.17 17.29
CA HIS A 613 6.83 16.12 18.35
C HIS A 613 7.32 17.45 17.74
N GLY A 614 6.74 18.58 18.16
CA GLY A 614 7.05 19.92 17.65
C GLY A 614 8.06 20.68 18.50
N GLY A 615 8.28 21.95 18.15
CA GLY A 615 9.16 22.87 18.87
C GLY A 615 10.54 23.04 18.23
N VAL A 616 11.54 23.43 19.03
CA VAL A 616 12.93 23.64 18.55
C VAL A 616 13.78 22.36 18.55
N GLU A 617 13.35 21.31 19.27
CA GLU A 617 14.13 20.06 19.44
C GLU A 617 13.79 18.95 18.43
N VAL A 618 12.95 19.24 17.43
CA VAL A 618 12.39 18.27 16.46
C VAL A 618 13.47 17.46 15.74
N GLU A 619 14.60 18.08 15.40
CA GLU A 619 15.70 17.45 14.65
C GLU A 619 16.45 16.38 15.49
N VAL A 620 16.38 16.46 16.82
CA VAL A 620 17.13 15.60 17.76
C VAL A 620 16.31 14.40 18.21
N VAL A 621 15.01 14.58 18.48
CA VAL A 621 14.14 13.53 19.05
C VAL A 621 13.74 12.48 18.01
N ARG A 622 13.65 12.86 16.71
CA ARG A 622 13.23 11.99 15.58
C ARG A 622 11.93 11.21 15.83
N ASP A 623 11.03 11.77 16.65
CA ASP A 623 9.73 11.16 16.93
C ASP A 623 8.67 11.68 15.93
N ARG A 624 8.54 10.98 14.82
CA ARG A 624 7.67 11.35 13.70
C ARG A 624 7.06 10.13 13.04
N ALA A 625 5.91 10.34 12.43
CA ALA A 625 5.25 9.38 11.56
C ALA A 625 4.77 10.09 10.29
N MET A 626 4.58 9.31 9.23
CA MET A 626 4.16 9.80 7.92
C MET A 626 2.98 9.00 7.40
N ALA A 627 2.12 9.66 6.63
CA ALA A 627 1.01 9.01 5.95
C ALA A 627 0.73 9.64 4.58
N LEU A 628 0.25 8.82 3.65
CA LEU A 628 -0.23 9.30 2.35
C LEU A 628 -1.67 9.83 2.47
N PRO A 629 -1.98 11.01 1.92
CA PRO A 629 -3.35 11.44 1.75
C PRO A 629 -4.08 10.56 0.71
N PRO A 630 -5.42 10.42 0.80
CA PRO A 630 -6.29 11.03 1.80
C PRO A 630 -6.31 10.27 3.16
N LEU A 631 -6.58 10.99 4.26
CA LEU A 631 -6.71 10.45 5.62
C LEU A 631 -8.17 10.40 6.11
N ASN A 632 -8.52 9.35 6.88
CA ASN A 632 -9.70 9.30 7.76
C ASN A 632 -9.31 9.51 9.24
N MET A 633 -10.31 9.54 10.12
CA MET A 633 -10.11 9.59 11.57
C MET A 633 -9.27 8.41 12.08
N LYS A 634 -9.44 7.19 11.54
CA LYS A 634 -8.68 6.01 11.97
C LYS A 634 -7.21 6.05 11.52
N LEU A 635 -6.93 6.52 10.31
CA LEU A 635 -5.60 6.73 9.74
C LEU A 635 -4.90 7.91 10.41
N ALA A 636 -5.64 8.97 10.76
CA ALA A 636 -5.13 10.07 11.56
C ALA A 636 -4.79 9.60 12.98
N ARG A 637 -5.64 8.77 13.59
CA ARG A 637 -5.36 8.11 14.87
C ARG A 637 -4.11 7.25 14.79
N GLU A 638 -4.00 6.38 13.79
CA GLU A 638 -2.84 5.52 13.61
C GLU A 638 -1.55 6.32 13.36
N LEU A 639 -1.62 7.39 12.56
CA LEU A 639 -0.51 8.31 12.33
C LEU A 639 0.01 8.89 13.65
N VAL A 640 -0.89 9.29 14.56
CA VAL A 640 -0.52 9.79 15.88
C VAL A 640 -0.01 8.65 16.78
N GLU A 641 -0.70 7.51 16.84
CA GLU A 641 -0.30 6.33 17.64
C GLU A 641 1.06 5.76 17.24
N GLY A 642 1.47 5.96 15.99
CA GLY A 642 2.79 5.59 15.46
C GLY A 642 3.95 6.42 16.05
N THR A 643 3.67 7.44 16.86
CA THR A 643 4.68 8.27 17.52
C THR A 643 4.80 7.96 19.02
N ARG A 644 5.97 8.22 19.59
CA ARG A 644 6.24 8.06 21.03
C ARG A 644 5.49 9.12 21.85
N ILE A 645 5.32 10.33 21.31
CA ILE A 645 4.60 11.43 21.94
C ILE A 645 3.12 11.07 22.18
N HIS A 646 2.54 10.12 21.44
CA HIS A 646 1.19 9.62 21.70
C HIS A 646 0.94 9.28 23.18
N LYS A 647 1.92 8.62 23.85
CA LYS A 647 1.81 8.29 25.27
C LYS A 647 1.72 9.54 26.16
N LEU A 648 2.35 10.64 25.76
CA LEU A 648 2.28 11.93 26.47
C LEU A 648 0.99 12.69 26.16
N LEU A 649 0.35 12.42 25.00
CA LEU A 649 -0.94 13.00 24.61
C LEU A 649 -2.10 12.37 25.37
N GLN A 650 -1.96 11.13 25.84
CA GLN A 650 -2.95 10.43 26.69
C GLN A 650 -3.00 10.95 28.15
N GLY A 651 -2.16 11.92 28.49
CA GLY A 651 -2.03 12.48 29.83
C GLY A 651 -0.90 11.81 30.63
N TYR A 652 -0.25 12.60 31.48
CA TYR A 652 0.85 12.12 32.33
C TYR A 652 0.93 12.97 33.59
N ARG A 653 0.91 12.29 34.76
CA ARG A 653 0.89 12.93 36.08
C ARG A 653 -0.22 13.99 36.17
N ASP A 654 0.15 15.24 36.43
CA ASP A 654 -0.77 16.36 36.62
C ASP A 654 -1.21 17.02 35.30
N VAL A 655 -0.74 16.53 34.14
CA VAL A 655 -1.13 17.07 32.84
C VAL A 655 -2.24 16.20 32.23
N PRO A 656 -3.43 16.77 31.96
CA PRO A 656 -4.54 16.03 31.37
C PRO A 656 -4.25 15.60 29.93
N ALA A 657 -5.02 14.63 29.44
CA ALA A 657 -5.00 14.23 28.04
C ALA A 657 -5.40 15.39 27.11
N VAL A 658 -4.81 15.43 25.92
CA VAL A 658 -5.22 16.37 24.87
C VAL A 658 -6.56 15.96 24.28
N ASN A 659 -7.25 16.89 23.63
CA ASN A 659 -8.41 16.57 22.81
C ASN A 659 -7.94 15.84 21.52
N LEU A 660 -7.80 14.52 21.61
CA LEU A 660 -7.33 13.66 20.54
C LEU A 660 -8.25 13.70 19.31
N GLU A 661 -9.56 13.79 19.50
CA GLU A 661 -10.52 13.85 18.40
C GLU A 661 -10.34 15.13 17.56
N GLU A 662 -10.13 16.30 18.18
CA GLU A 662 -9.84 17.54 17.43
C GLU A 662 -8.47 17.50 16.74
N LEU A 663 -7.48 16.80 17.33
CA LEU A 663 -6.19 16.57 16.68
C LEU A 663 -6.33 15.70 15.42
N TYR A 664 -7.06 14.59 15.51
CA TYR A 664 -7.34 13.73 14.36
C TYR A 664 -8.12 14.49 13.29
N MET A 665 -9.10 15.32 13.70
CA MET A 665 -9.85 16.17 12.80
C MET A 665 -8.96 17.18 12.07
N THR A 666 -8.01 17.79 12.77
CA THR A 666 -7.03 18.73 12.17
C THR A 666 -6.19 18.05 11.09
N LEU A 667 -5.76 16.80 11.32
CA LEU A 667 -5.02 16.01 10.32
C LEU A 667 -5.88 15.66 9.10
N VAL A 668 -7.16 15.33 9.30
CA VAL A 668 -8.12 15.09 8.21
C VAL A 668 -8.36 16.36 7.39
N ARG A 669 -8.54 17.51 8.04
CA ARG A 669 -8.67 18.83 7.37
C ARG A 669 -7.43 19.19 6.57
N LEU A 670 -6.23 18.97 7.12
CA LEU A 670 -4.98 19.14 6.37
C LEU A 670 -4.94 18.19 5.16
N SER A 671 -5.36 16.94 5.31
CA SER A 671 -5.42 15.99 4.20
C SER A 671 -6.33 16.47 3.07
N GLN A 672 -7.49 17.06 3.40
CA GLN A 672 -8.38 17.67 2.41
C GLN A 672 -7.74 18.85 1.69
N LEU A 673 -7.04 19.73 2.42
CA LEU A 673 -6.27 20.84 1.85
C LEU A 673 -5.27 20.32 0.81
N VAL A 674 -4.50 19.30 1.17
CA VAL A 674 -3.51 18.68 0.29
C VAL A 674 -4.15 18.05 -0.96
N VAL A 675 -5.32 17.43 -0.84
CA VAL A 675 -6.03 16.80 -1.97
C VAL A 675 -6.63 17.86 -2.91
N GLN A 676 -7.11 18.99 -2.40
CA GLN A 676 -7.85 19.99 -3.18
C GLN A 676 -7.00 21.14 -3.72
N LEU A 677 -5.81 21.35 -3.17
CA LEU A 677 -4.89 22.42 -3.57
C LEU A 677 -3.57 21.84 -4.10
N GLY A 678 -3.55 21.44 -5.37
CA GLY A 678 -2.35 20.90 -6.03
C GLY A 678 -1.20 21.90 -6.15
N GLU A 679 -1.49 23.20 -6.05
CA GLU A 679 -0.49 24.27 -5.99
C GLU A 679 0.38 24.20 -4.73
N VAL A 680 -0.11 23.59 -3.63
CA VAL A 680 0.62 23.46 -2.36
C VAL A 680 1.59 22.28 -2.44
N VAL A 681 2.88 22.60 -2.43
CA VAL A 681 3.98 21.60 -2.50
C VAL A 681 4.63 21.35 -1.15
N GLU A 682 4.46 22.27 -0.20
CA GLU A 682 4.99 22.18 1.15
C GLU A 682 4.12 22.99 2.11
N LEU A 683 3.86 22.44 3.29
CA LEU A 683 3.12 23.09 4.38
C LEU A 683 3.73 22.69 5.71
N ASP A 684 3.97 23.65 6.60
CA ASP A 684 4.47 23.38 7.94
C ASP A 684 3.64 24.17 8.97
N MET A 685 3.06 23.47 9.94
CA MET A 685 2.46 24.03 11.15
C MET A 685 3.34 23.65 12.35
N ASN A 686 4.26 24.54 12.70
CA ASN A 686 5.18 24.36 13.82
C ASN A 686 5.41 25.68 14.57
N PRO A 687 5.00 25.80 15.84
CA PRO A 687 4.32 24.78 16.63
C PRO A 687 2.80 24.75 16.41
N LEU A 688 2.24 23.53 16.45
CA LEU A 688 0.82 23.25 16.65
C LEU A 688 0.62 22.91 18.14
N LEU A 689 -0.11 23.75 18.88
CA LEU A 689 -0.40 23.49 20.29
C LEU A 689 -1.62 22.59 20.43
N ALA A 690 -1.52 21.57 21.28
CA ALA A 690 -2.62 20.69 21.65
C ALA A 690 -2.76 20.57 23.17
N ASP A 691 -3.99 20.75 23.67
CA ASP A 691 -4.37 20.55 25.06
C ASP A 691 -5.79 19.97 25.15
N ARG A 692 -6.38 19.95 26.35
CA ARG A 692 -7.75 19.48 26.58
C ARG A 692 -8.83 20.34 25.91
N GLU A 693 -8.53 21.62 25.63
CA GLU A 693 -9.48 22.59 25.07
C GLU A 693 -9.50 22.54 23.55
N GLY A 694 -8.42 22.06 22.93
CA GLY A 694 -8.39 21.77 21.50
C GLY A 694 -6.99 21.92 20.91
N VAL A 695 -6.98 22.18 19.60
CA VAL A 695 -5.76 22.29 18.80
C VAL A 695 -5.72 23.65 18.12
N ILE A 696 -4.55 24.31 18.15
CA ILE A 696 -4.35 25.63 17.53
C ILE A 696 -2.95 25.77 16.91
N ALA A 697 -2.89 26.19 15.65
CA ALA A 697 -1.63 26.46 14.96
C ALA A 697 -1.11 27.86 15.31
N LEU A 698 0.11 27.92 15.85
CA LEU A 698 0.77 29.19 16.17
C LEU A 698 1.52 29.75 14.99
N ASP A 699 2.21 28.90 14.24
CA ASP A 699 2.90 29.31 13.01
C ASP A 699 2.47 28.42 11.84
N ALA A 700 2.55 28.99 10.64
CA ALA A 700 2.21 28.30 9.41
C ALA A 700 3.08 28.83 8.26
N ARG A 701 3.67 27.91 7.50
CA ARG A 701 4.39 28.19 6.27
C ARG A 701 3.80 27.37 5.14
N ILE A 702 3.57 27.98 3.98
CA ILE A 702 3.02 27.32 2.80
C ILE A 702 3.83 27.73 1.57
N LYS A 703 4.43 26.74 0.91
CA LYS A 703 5.14 26.90 -0.36
C LYS A 703 4.23 26.49 -1.50
N VAL A 704 4.21 27.30 -2.56
CA VAL A 704 3.30 27.15 -3.69
C VAL A 704 4.03 27.10 -5.04
N THR A 705 3.42 26.44 -6.02
CA THR A 705 3.96 26.31 -7.38
C THR A 705 2.90 26.71 -8.44
N PRO A 706 3.31 27.36 -9.54
CA PRO A 706 2.44 27.62 -10.69
C PRO A 706 2.08 26.36 -11.50
N LYS A 707 2.77 25.23 -11.26
CA LYS A 707 2.65 24.01 -12.08
C LYS A 707 1.86 22.94 -11.33
N VAL A 708 0.63 22.69 -11.75
CA VAL A 708 -0.22 21.64 -11.17
C VAL A 708 -0.51 20.62 -12.26
N VAL A 709 0.26 19.52 -12.26
CA VAL A 709 -0.29 18.21 -12.65
C VAL A 709 -1.62 18.08 -11.90
N SER A 710 -2.71 17.66 -12.55
CA SER A 710 -4.05 17.75 -11.94
C SER A 710 -4.07 17.29 -10.47
N ASP A 711 -4.89 17.93 -9.65
CA ASP A 711 -4.92 17.72 -8.19
C ASP A 711 -4.97 16.24 -7.80
N GLU A 712 -5.68 15.45 -8.60
CA GLU A 712 -5.79 14.01 -8.44
C GLU A 712 -4.49 13.29 -8.90
N GLN A 713 -3.97 13.59 -10.09
CA GLN A 713 -2.79 12.94 -10.71
C GLN A 713 -1.51 12.98 -9.85
N ARG A 714 -1.38 14.00 -8.99
CA ARG A 714 -0.21 14.10 -8.09
C ARG A 714 -0.25 13.10 -6.93
N LEU A 715 -1.41 12.54 -6.60
CA LEU A 715 -1.61 11.61 -5.49
C LEU A 715 -1.23 10.19 -5.90
N ALA A 716 -0.62 9.44 -4.97
CA ALA A 716 -0.35 8.01 -5.11
C ALA A 716 -1.61 7.14 -4.98
N ILE A 717 -2.65 7.65 -4.30
CA ILE A 717 -3.93 6.99 -4.10
C ILE A 717 -5.05 7.88 -4.63
N HIS A 718 -5.92 7.32 -5.47
CA HIS A 718 -7.03 8.08 -6.02
C HIS A 718 -8.03 8.48 -4.90
N PRO A 719 -8.36 9.78 -4.76
CA PRO A 719 -9.32 10.21 -3.76
C PRO A 719 -10.75 9.78 -4.12
N TYR A 720 -11.66 9.83 -3.14
CA TYR A 720 -13.08 9.58 -3.38
C TYR A 720 -13.66 10.59 -4.39
N PRO A 721 -14.24 10.17 -5.54
CA PRO A 721 -14.63 11.06 -6.63
C PRO A 721 -15.97 11.74 -6.37
N ARG A 722 -15.97 12.72 -5.47
CA ARG A 722 -17.18 13.46 -5.03
C ARG A 722 -17.93 14.13 -6.16
N HIS A 723 -17.21 14.58 -7.18
CA HIS A 723 -17.79 15.29 -8.33
C HIS A 723 -18.76 14.41 -9.14
N LEU A 724 -18.77 13.09 -8.93
CA LEU A 724 -19.70 12.14 -9.55
C LEU A 724 -21.03 11.99 -8.78
N LYS A 725 -21.21 12.71 -7.67
CA LYS A 725 -22.46 12.77 -6.90
C LYS A 725 -23.51 13.61 -7.62
N GLU A 726 -24.71 13.08 -7.81
CA GLU A 726 -25.82 13.79 -8.44
C GLU A 726 -27.18 13.38 -7.86
N LYS A 727 -28.20 14.22 -8.05
CA LYS A 727 -29.59 13.91 -7.72
C LYS A 727 -30.34 13.57 -9.01
N VAL A 728 -31.11 12.48 -8.99
CA VAL A 728 -31.94 12.06 -10.12
C VAL A 728 -33.39 11.96 -9.67
N VAL A 729 -34.29 12.48 -10.49
CA VAL A 729 -35.74 12.44 -10.27
C VAL A 729 -36.33 11.38 -11.21
N MET A 730 -37.07 10.44 -10.64
CA MET A 730 -37.77 9.38 -11.36
C MET A 730 -39.08 9.91 -11.98
N ASP A 731 -39.65 9.16 -12.94
CA ASP A 731 -40.95 9.47 -13.54
C ASP A 731 -42.10 9.53 -12.51
N ASP A 732 -41.98 8.78 -11.41
CA ASP A 732 -42.94 8.79 -10.30
C ASP A 732 -42.74 9.94 -9.29
N GLY A 733 -41.79 10.85 -9.57
CA GLY A 733 -41.44 11.99 -8.73
C GLY A 733 -40.47 11.67 -7.59
N THR A 734 -40.11 10.40 -7.37
CA THR A 734 -39.13 10.00 -6.35
C THR A 734 -37.76 10.57 -6.69
N THR A 735 -37.07 11.16 -5.70
CA THR A 735 -35.71 11.68 -5.88
C THR A 735 -34.68 10.77 -5.24
N TYR A 736 -33.75 10.25 -6.04
CA TYR A 736 -32.61 9.46 -5.60
C TYR A 736 -31.33 10.28 -5.60
N LEU A 737 -30.45 9.99 -4.65
CA LEU A 737 -29.07 10.44 -4.68
C LEU A 737 -28.21 9.32 -5.29
N LEU A 738 -27.57 9.62 -6.42
CA LEU A 738 -26.58 8.73 -7.02
C LEU A 738 -25.18 9.19 -6.64
N ARG A 739 -24.40 8.33 -5.98
CA ARG A 739 -23.00 8.64 -5.62
C ARG A 739 -22.12 7.40 -5.66
N PRO A 740 -20.79 7.55 -5.82
CA PRO A 740 -19.87 6.44 -5.65
C PRO A 740 -20.03 5.79 -4.27
N ILE A 741 -19.88 4.47 -4.20
CA ILE A 741 -19.82 3.73 -2.93
C ILE A 741 -18.61 4.18 -2.12
N LYS A 742 -18.73 4.15 -0.80
CA LYS A 742 -17.62 4.36 0.14
C LYS A 742 -17.62 3.20 1.15
N PRO A 743 -16.50 2.86 1.78
CA PRO A 743 -16.46 1.71 2.69
C PRO A 743 -17.36 1.80 3.91
N GLU A 744 -17.66 3.00 4.38
CA GLU A 744 -18.63 3.23 5.46
C GLU A 744 -20.05 2.82 5.08
N ASP A 745 -20.31 2.54 3.79
CA ASP A 745 -21.56 1.97 3.33
C ASP A 745 -21.67 0.48 3.65
N GLU A 746 -20.65 -0.19 4.19
CA GLU A 746 -20.71 -1.64 4.50
C GLU A 746 -21.95 -2.04 5.31
N PRO A 747 -22.35 -1.34 6.39
CA PRO A 747 -23.57 -1.66 7.12
C PRO A 747 -24.84 -1.48 6.27
N ALA A 748 -24.93 -0.37 5.52
CA ALA A 748 -26.09 -0.09 4.66
C ALA A 748 -26.16 -1.05 3.45
N HIS A 749 -25.00 -1.48 2.95
CA HIS A 749 -24.86 -2.45 1.87
C HIS A 749 -25.25 -3.85 2.36
N TYR A 750 -24.88 -4.22 3.59
CA TYR A 750 -25.36 -5.44 4.24
C TYR A 750 -26.87 -5.45 4.40
N GLU A 751 -27.45 -4.35 4.88
CA GLU A 751 -28.90 -4.21 4.98
C GLU A 751 -29.57 -4.34 3.61
N PHE A 752 -29.03 -3.69 2.57
CA PHE A 752 -29.50 -3.82 1.20
C PHE A 752 -29.50 -5.28 0.73
N MET A 753 -28.41 -6.01 0.95
CA MET A 753 -28.29 -7.41 0.56
C MET A 753 -29.28 -8.32 1.31
N SER A 754 -29.53 -8.04 2.59
CA SER A 754 -30.52 -8.79 3.39
C SER A 754 -31.96 -8.66 2.88
N ARG A 755 -32.25 -7.59 2.11
CA ARG A 755 -33.57 -7.33 1.51
C ARG A 755 -33.71 -7.89 0.08
N LEU A 756 -32.71 -8.61 -0.44
CA LEU A 756 -32.76 -9.28 -1.74
C LEU A 756 -33.40 -10.67 -1.63
N THR A 757 -34.16 -11.07 -2.66
CA THR A 757 -34.65 -12.45 -2.76
C THR A 757 -33.53 -13.43 -3.12
N PRO A 758 -33.64 -14.73 -2.78
CA PRO A 758 -32.67 -15.75 -3.19
C PRO A 758 -32.46 -15.83 -4.70
N GLU A 759 -33.51 -15.57 -5.48
CA GLU A 759 -33.43 -15.50 -6.95
C GLU A 759 -32.52 -14.36 -7.41
N ASP A 760 -32.58 -13.20 -6.77
CA ASP A 760 -31.74 -12.04 -7.11
C ASP A 760 -30.28 -12.26 -6.76
N ILE A 761 -30.01 -12.91 -5.63
CA ILE A 761 -28.67 -13.36 -5.23
C ILE A 761 -28.15 -14.38 -6.25
N HIS A 762 -28.99 -15.34 -6.66
CA HIS A 762 -28.62 -16.34 -7.66
C HIS A 762 -28.26 -15.70 -9.01
N PHE A 763 -29.05 -14.72 -9.47
CA PHE A 763 -28.74 -14.00 -10.70
C PHE A 763 -27.46 -13.17 -10.63
N ARG A 764 -27.05 -12.71 -9.44
CA ARG A 764 -25.82 -11.93 -9.26
C ARG A 764 -24.56 -12.80 -9.18
N PHE A 765 -24.63 -13.89 -8.43
CA PHE A 765 -23.47 -14.72 -8.06
C PHE A 765 -23.42 -16.06 -8.79
N PHE A 766 -24.35 -16.31 -9.72
CA PHE A 766 -24.48 -17.57 -10.46
C PHE A 766 -24.59 -18.81 -9.54
N GLY A 767 -25.10 -18.62 -8.31
CA GLY A 767 -25.12 -19.64 -7.26
C GLY A 767 -25.90 -19.22 -6.01
N SER A 768 -26.12 -20.17 -5.09
CA SER A 768 -26.83 -19.92 -3.83
C SER A 768 -25.85 -19.43 -2.75
N VAL A 769 -25.80 -18.12 -2.51
CA VAL A 769 -25.05 -17.54 -1.38
C VAL A 769 -26.01 -17.37 -0.21
N ARG A 770 -25.79 -18.11 0.90
CA ARG A 770 -26.68 -18.06 2.08
C ARG A 770 -26.50 -16.78 2.91
N GLU A 771 -25.26 -16.33 3.09
CA GLU A 771 -24.87 -15.11 3.80
C GLU A 771 -23.42 -14.77 3.39
N LEU A 772 -23.14 -13.49 3.08
CA LEU A 772 -21.75 -13.04 2.87
C LEU A 772 -21.16 -12.62 4.23
N PRO A 773 -20.00 -13.17 4.63
CA PRO A 773 -19.29 -12.69 5.82
C PRO A 773 -19.00 -11.18 5.72
N HIS A 774 -18.96 -10.47 6.85
CA HIS A 774 -18.57 -9.04 6.89
C HIS A 774 -17.26 -8.73 6.15
N SER A 775 -16.30 -9.66 6.15
CA SER A 775 -15.04 -9.50 5.41
C SER A 775 -15.21 -9.51 3.89
N GLU A 776 -16.21 -10.20 3.35
CA GLU A 776 -16.56 -10.17 1.93
C GLU A 776 -17.36 -8.92 1.58
N MET A 777 -18.22 -8.46 2.49
CA MET A 777 -18.97 -7.22 2.36
C MET A 777 -18.06 -5.99 2.32
N ALA A 778 -17.10 -5.92 3.24
CA ALA A 778 -16.08 -4.88 3.26
C ALA A 778 -15.27 -4.83 1.95
N ARG A 779 -14.98 -5.99 1.34
CA ARG A 779 -14.30 -6.05 0.03
C ARG A 779 -15.14 -5.49 -1.11
N GLN A 780 -16.46 -5.55 -1.04
CA GLN A 780 -17.35 -5.02 -2.09
C GLN A 780 -17.55 -3.51 -2.00
N THR A 781 -17.40 -2.90 -0.82
CA THR A 781 -17.54 -1.44 -0.65
C THR A 781 -16.23 -0.67 -0.80
N GLN A 782 -15.09 -1.37 -0.73
CA GLN A 782 -13.75 -0.79 -0.87
C GLN A 782 -13.25 -0.91 -2.29
N LEU A 783 -13.35 0.17 -3.04
CA LEU A 783 -12.90 0.20 -4.43
C LEU A 783 -11.58 0.94 -4.57
N ASP A 784 -10.75 0.47 -5.49
CA ASP A 784 -9.73 1.34 -6.06
C ASP A 784 -10.39 2.11 -7.20
N TYR A 785 -10.70 3.40 -7.02
CA TYR A 785 -11.44 4.18 -8.03
C TYR A 785 -10.70 4.32 -9.37
N ASP A 786 -9.38 4.03 -9.40
CA ASP A 786 -8.61 3.93 -10.65
C ASP A 786 -8.95 2.67 -11.46
N ARG A 787 -9.55 1.63 -10.86
CA ARG A 787 -9.81 0.32 -11.50
C ARG A 787 -11.24 -0.16 -11.39
N ASP A 788 -11.88 0.15 -10.28
CA ASP A 788 -13.25 -0.25 -9.99
C ASP A 788 -14.11 0.99 -9.77
N MET A 789 -15.39 0.90 -10.11
CA MET A 789 -16.36 1.92 -9.71
C MET A 789 -17.65 1.24 -9.30
N ALA A 790 -18.30 1.74 -8.25
CA ALA A 790 -19.67 1.37 -7.98
C ALA A 790 -20.47 2.62 -7.60
N PHE A 791 -21.67 2.72 -8.15
CA PHE A 791 -22.62 3.77 -7.82
C PHE A 791 -23.78 3.18 -7.02
N LEU A 792 -24.10 3.85 -5.92
CA LEU A 792 -25.28 3.58 -5.11
C LEU A 792 -26.42 4.50 -5.53
N ALA A 793 -27.63 3.96 -5.62
CA ALA A 793 -28.87 4.71 -5.61
C ALA A 793 -29.44 4.73 -4.20
N ILE A 794 -29.42 5.91 -3.57
CA ILE A 794 -29.83 6.11 -2.19
C ILE A 794 -31.12 6.91 -2.15
N LEU A 795 -32.14 6.39 -1.46
CA LEU A 795 -33.38 7.11 -1.18
C LEU A 795 -33.18 7.94 0.11
N PRO A 796 -33.07 9.28 0.05
CA PRO A 796 -32.77 10.09 1.24
C PRO A 796 -33.82 9.96 2.34
N ASN A 797 -33.38 9.99 3.61
CA ASN A 797 -34.26 9.99 4.79
C ASN A 797 -33.98 11.23 5.67
N GLY A 798 -34.49 12.40 5.25
CA GLY A 798 -34.18 13.67 5.93
C GLY A 798 -32.69 14.01 5.87
N ASP A 799 -32.09 14.32 7.03
CA ASP A 799 -30.65 14.63 7.18
C ASP A 799 -29.77 13.38 7.38
N GLN A 800 -30.35 12.18 7.50
CA GLN A 800 -29.60 10.93 7.64
C GLN A 800 -29.23 10.32 6.27
N GLU A 801 -28.16 9.52 6.24
CA GLU A 801 -27.87 8.69 5.07
C GLU A 801 -29.05 7.74 4.82
N GLY A 802 -29.62 7.83 3.62
CA GLY A 802 -30.83 7.13 3.24
C GLY A 802 -30.65 5.65 2.95
N GLU A 803 -31.71 4.97 2.54
CA GLU A 803 -31.67 3.54 2.22
C GLU A 803 -31.06 3.29 0.83
N ILE A 804 -30.16 2.31 0.73
CA ILE A 804 -29.66 1.83 -0.58
C ILE A 804 -30.76 1.02 -1.26
N HIS A 805 -31.12 1.45 -2.47
CA HIS A 805 -32.18 0.86 -3.29
C HIS A 805 -31.62 0.15 -4.53
N GLY A 806 -30.42 0.51 -4.97
CA GLY A 806 -29.71 -0.21 -6.02
C GLY A 806 -28.23 0.11 -6.04
N ILE A 807 -27.47 -0.80 -6.64
CA ILE A 807 -26.02 -0.69 -6.83
C ILE A 807 -25.68 -1.17 -8.24
N VAL A 808 -24.83 -0.43 -8.93
CA VAL A 808 -24.13 -0.88 -10.13
C VAL A 808 -22.65 -0.78 -9.87
N GLN A 809 -21.90 -1.81 -10.25
CA GLN A 809 -20.46 -1.90 -10.10
C GLN A 809 -19.83 -2.24 -11.45
N VAL A 810 -18.60 -1.80 -11.65
CA VAL A 810 -17.73 -2.20 -12.75
C VAL A 810 -16.36 -2.55 -12.20
N VAL A 811 -15.75 -3.58 -12.78
CA VAL A 811 -14.32 -3.90 -12.66
C VAL A 811 -13.71 -3.67 -14.03
N ILE A 812 -12.72 -2.79 -14.11
CA ILE A 812 -12.03 -2.47 -15.35
C ILE A 812 -10.73 -3.25 -15.37
N ASP A 813 -10.45 -3.90 -16.50
CA ASP A 813 -9.19 -4.61 -16.65
C ASP A 813 -7.98 -3.63 -16.54
N PRO A 814 -6.78 -4.12 -16.22
CA PRO A 814 -5.60 -3.26 -16.07
C PRO A 814 -5.25 -2.43 -17.31
N ASN A 815 -5.81 -2.78 -18.48
CA ASN A 815 -5.53 -2.16 -19.77
C ASN A 815 -6.59 -1.12 -20.17
N ASN A 816 -7.67 -0.99 -19.39
CA ASN A 816 -8.85 -0.17 -19.69
C ASN A 816 -9.54 -0.53 -21.03
N GLU A 817 -9.41 -1.78 -21.47
CA GLU A 817 -10.05 -2.28 -22.69
C GLU A 817 -11.47 -2.74 -22.40
N LYS A 818 -11.64 -3.56 -21.35
CA LYS A 818 -12.93 -4.11 -20.94
C LYS A 818 -13.32 -3.68 -19.53
N ALA A 819 -14.60 -3.35 -19.39
CA ALA A 819 -15.27 -3.04 -18.15
C ALA A 819 -16.37 -4.06 -17.90
N GLU A 820 -16.19 -4.97 -16.94
CA GLU A 820 -17.21 -5.95 -16.56
C GLU A 820 -18.13 -5.36 -15.51
N TYR A 821 -19.43 -5.29 -15.81
CA TYR A 821 -20.42 -4.72 -14.90
C TYR A 821 -21.20 -5.78 -14.12
N ALA A 822 -21.67 -5.38 -12.95
CA ALA A 822 -22.69 -6.07 -12.21
C ALA A 822 -23.70 -5.09 -11.62
N ILE A 823 -24.97 -5.46 -11.57
CA ILE A 823 -26.03 -4.60 -11.06
C ILE A 823 -27.01 -5.35 -10.18
N MET A 824 -27.45 -4.70 -9.11
CA MET A 824 -28.52 -5.17 -8.24
C MET A 824 -29.48 -4.03 -7.93
N VAL A 825 -30.77 -4.35 -7.92
CA VAL A 825 -31.84 -3.43 -7.50
C VAL A 825 -32.71 -4.20 -6.52
N ARG A 826 -33.08 -3.56 -5.40
CA ARG A 826 -33.85 -4.18 -4.32
C ARG A 826 -35.16 -4.77 -4.86
N SER A 827 -35.52 -5.96 -4.41
CA SER A 827 -36.56 -6.78 -5.03
C SER A 827 -37.95 -6.12 -5.04
N ASP A 828 -38.25 -5.34 -4.01
CA ASP A 828 -39.52 -4.65 -3.76
C ASP A 828 -39.74 -3.38 -4.62
N ILE A 829 -38.71 -2.86 -5.28
CA ILE A 829 -38.78 -1.65 -6.11
C ILE A 829 -38.48 -1.88 -7.59
N LYS A 830 -38.32 -3.15 -8.00
CA LYS A 830 -38.07 -3.51 -9.40
C LYS A 830 -39.19 -3.03 -10.33
N GLY A 831 -38.83 -2.74 -11.58
CA GLY A 831 -39.78 -2.27 -12.60
C GLY A 831 -40.05 -0.77 -12.60
N ARG A 832 -39.38 0.01 -11.74
CA ARG A 832 -39.52 1.48 -11.69
C ARG A 832 -38.47 2.27 -12.49
N GLY A 833 -37.64 1.59 -13.28
CA GLY A 833 -36.61 2.25 -14.11
C GLY A 833 -35.24 2.49 -13.44
N LEU A 834 -35.10 2.23 -12.13
CA LEU A 834 -33.85 2.50 -11.39
C LEU A 834 -32.63 1.76 -11.96
N GLY A 835 -32.81 0.53 -12.44
CA GLY A 835 -31.73 -0.25 -13.06
C GLY A 835 -31.19 0.39 -14.33
N ARG A 836 -32.05 1.05 -15.12
CA ARG A 836 -31.65 1.78 -16.33
C ARG A 836 -30.79 3.00 -15.98
N ILE A 837 -31.24 3.81 -15.03
CA ILE A 837 -30.52 5.01 -14.57
C ILE A 837 -29.12 4.65 -14.05
N LEU A 838 -29.02 3.59 -13.24
CA LEU A 838 -27.73 3.11 -12.74
C LEU A 838 -26.80 2.67 -13.90
N MET A 839 -27.31 1.88 -14.85
CA MET A 839 -26.52 1.46 -16.02
C MET A 839 -26.08 2.65 -16.87
N GLU A 840 -26.96 3.61 -17.16
CA GLU A 840 -26.65 4.81 -17.94
C GLU A 840 -25.55 5.65 -17.28
N LYS A 841 -25.63 5.85 -15.95
CA LYS A 841 -24.59 6.53 -15.17
C LYS A 841 -23.24 5.80 -15.27
N MET A 842 -23.23 4.48 -15.16
CA MET A 842 -22.00 3.69 -15.26
C MET A 842 -21.41 3.72 -16.67
N ILE A 843 -22.25 3.62 -17.71
CA ILE A 843 -21.84 3.73 -19.11
C ILE A 843 -21.21 5.11 -19.38
N GLU A 844 -21.81 6.18 -18.88
CA GLU A 844 -21.25 7.53 -19.00
C GLU A 844 -19.89 7.65 -18.31
N PHE A 845 -19.76 7.09 -17.10
CA PHE A 845 -18.49 7.05 -16.38
C PHE A 845 -17.40 6.33 -17.19
N CYS A 846 -17.68 5.12 -17.70
CA CYS A 846 -16.73 4.36 -18.52
C CYS A 846 -16.38 5.07 -19.84
N ARG A 847 -17.34 5.75 -20.47
CA ARG A 847 -17.08 6.59 -21.65
C ARG A 847 -16.11 7.73 -21.35
N ARG A 848 -16.34 8.47 -20.27
CA ARG A 848 -15.45 9.58 -19.84
C ARG A 848 -14.05 9.08 -19.48
N LYS A 849 -13.94 7.86 -18.94
CA LYS A 849 -12.67 7.19 -18.65
C LYS A 849 -11.95 6.66 -19.89
N GLY A 850 -12.59 6.69 -21.05
CA GLY A 850 -12.02 6.19 -22.31
C GLY A 850 -12.01 4.67 -22.42
N THR A 851 -12.78 3.95 -21.60
CA THR A 851 -12.87 2.49 -21.68
C THR A 851 -13.45 2.06 -23.03
N GLU A 852 -12.90 1.02 -23.67
CA GLU A 852 -13.31 0.64 -25.03
C GLU A 852 -14.66 -0.10 -25.06
N THR A 853 -14.82 -1.10 -24.19
CA THR A 853 -15.96 -2.03 -24.23
C THR A 853 -16.55 -2.27 -22.84
N PHE A 854 -17.87 -2.23 -22.74
CA PHE A 854 -18.63 -2.54 -21.53
C PHE A 854 -19.32 -3.90 -21.67
N ILE A 855 -19.04 -4.83 -20.74
CA ILE A 855 -19.44 -6.24 -20.85
C ILE A 855 -20.11 -6.75 -19.58
N GLY A 856 -20.91 -7.81 -19.69
CA GLY A 856 -21.42 -8.54 -18.54
C GLY A 856 -21.89 -9.93 -18.91
N GLN A 857 -22.03 -10.80 -17.91
CA GLN A 857 -22.62 -12.12 -18.08
C GLN A 857 -24.03 -12.15 -17.47
N VAL A 858 -24.98 -12.77 -18.18
CA VAL A 858 -26.39 -12.82 -17.78
C VAL A 858 -26.93 -14.23 -17.96
N LEU A 859 -27.54 -14.80 -16.91
CA LEU A 859 -28.20 -16.11 -17.00
C LEU A 859 -29.37 -16.10 -18.01
N PRO A 860 -29.58 -17.17 -18.79
CA PRO A 860 -30.64 -17.26 -19.80
C PRO A 860 -32.07 -17.04 -19.27
N ASN A 861 -32.31 -17.38 -18.00
CA ASN A 861 -33.61 -17.20 -17.34
C ASN A 861 -33.84 -15.77 -16.82
N ASN A 862 -32.82 -14.90 -16.76
CA ASN A 862 -32.96 -13.51 -16.35
C ASN A 862 -33.44 -12.60 -17.50
N ARG A 863 -34.67 -12.84 -17.96
CA ARG A 863 -35.28 -12.11 -19.10
C ARG A 863 -35.33 -10.60 -18.89
N ARG A 864 -35.51 -10.14 -17.65
CA ARG A 864 -35.56 -8.72 -17.30
C ARG A 864 -34.23 -8.02 -17.58
N MET A 865 -33.11 -8.64 -17.17
CA MET A 865 -31.79 -8.09 -17.43
C MET A 865 -31.46 -8.10 -18.93
N LEU A 866 -31.77 -9.19 -19.64
CA LEU A 866 -31.59 -9.27 -21.09
C LEU A 866 -32.36 -8.17 -21.84
N THR A 867 -33.60 -7.90 -21.44
CA THR A 867 -34.42 -6.82 -22.02
C THR A 867 -33.83 -5.43 -21.72
N LEU A 868 -33.29 -5.23 -20.51
CA LEU A 868 -32.62 -3.99 -20.15
C LEU A 868 -31.37 -3.77 -21.01
N CYS A 869 -30.52 -4.80 -21.18
CA CYS A 869 -29.33 -4.74 -22.03
C CYS A 869 -29.71 -4.41 -23.48
N GLU A 870 -30.72 -5.08 -24.05
CA GLU A 870 -31.21 -4.79 -25.40
C GLU A 870 -31.66 -3.33 -25.54
N SER A 871 -32.39 -2.80 -24.55
CA SER A 871 -32.86 -1.40 -24.56
C SER A 871 -31.74 -0.36 -24.47
N LEU A 872 -30.56 -0.75 -23.97
CA LEU A 872 -29.36 0.08 -23.86
C LEU A 872 -28.39 -0.13 -25.05
N GLY A 873 -28.77 -0.95 -26.04
CA GLY A 873 -27.99 -1.17 -27.26
C GLY A 873 -26.91 -2.25 -27.14
N PHE A 874 -26.99 -3.14 -26.15
CA PHE A 874 -26.04 -4.26 -26.05
C PHE A 874 -26.34 -5.32 -27.11
N SER A 875 -25.26 -5.86 -27.67
CA SER A 875 -25.29 -7.14 -28.38
C SER A 875 -25.21 -8.30 -27.38
N ARG A 876 -25.70 -9.49 -27.74
CA ARG A 876 -25.60 -10.69 -26.87
C ARG A 876 -25.10 -11.90 -27.65
N LYS A 877 -24.28 -12.72 -26.99
CA LYS A 877 -23.75 -13.99 -27.50
C LYS A 877 -23.92 -15.06 -26.43
N PHE A 878 -24.47 -16.22 -26.78
CA PHE A 878 -24.57 -17.34 -25.86
C PHE A 878 -23.22 -18.07 -25.77
N ILE A 879 -22.77 -18.35 -24.55
CA ILE A 879 -21.54 -19.10 -24.23
C ILE A 879 -21.97 -20.48 -23.70
N PRO A 880 -21.93 -21.55 -24.52
CA PRO A 880 -22.46 -22.85 -24.14
C PRO A 880 -21.78 -23.47 -22.92
N ASP A 881 -20.45 -23.34 -22.81
CA ASP A 881 -19.66 -23.99 -21.76
C ASP A 881 -19.92 -23.42 -20.36
N GLU A 882 -20.38 -22.17 -20.29
CA GLU A 882 -20.71 -21.46 -19.05
C GLU A 882 -22.23 -21.35 -18.82
N GLU A 883 -23.04 -21.76 -19.80
CA GLU A 883 -24.51 -21.63 -19.81
C GLU A 883 -25.02 -20.19 -19.56
N VAL A 884 -24.29 -19.17 -20.02
CA VAL A 884 -24.63 -17.74 -19.87
C VAL A 884 -24.71 -17.00 -21.21
N PHE A 885 -25.40 -15.86 -21.23
CA PHE A 885 -25.25 -14.86 -22.29
C PHE A 885 -24.18 -13.83 -21.90
N GLU A 886 -23.14 -13.70 -22.71
CA GLU A 886 -22.25 -12.54 -22.68
C GLU A 886 -22.94 -11.40 -23.43
N VAL A 887 -23.12 -10.25 -22.76
CA VAL A 887 -23.66 -9.04 -23.36
C VAL A 887 -22.56 -7.98 -23.49
N THR A 888 -22.52 -7.29 -24.63
CA THR A 888 -21.41 -6.39 -24.98
C THR A 888 -21.92 -5.09 -25.61
N LEU A 889 -21.39 -3.96 -25.13
CA LEU A 889 -21.63 -2.62 -25.63
C LEU A 889 -20.28 -1.92 -25.92
N PRO A 890 -19.95 -1.62 -27.20
CA PRO A 890 -18.83 -0.74 -27.54
C PRO A 890 -19.10 0.69 -27.05
N LEU A 891 -18.15 1.30 -26.36
CA LEU A 891 -18.33 2.62 -25.75
C LEU A 891 -17.77 3.77 -26.58
N GLN A 892 -16.72 3.52 -27.37
CA GLN A 892 -15.97 4.54 -28.12
C GLN A 892 -16.31 4.61 -29.61
N ARG A 893 -17.28 3.81 -30.07
CA ARG A 893 -17.83 3.95 -31.44
C ARG A 893 -19.02 4.89 -31.39
N GLU A 894 -19.10 5.83 -32.34
CA GLU A 894 -20.34 6.59 -32.53
C GLU A 894 -21.49 5.61 -32.80
N PRO A 895 -22.68 5.83 -32.22
CA PRO A 895 -23.83 5.00 -32.55
C PRO A 895 -24.12 5.13 -34.05
N GLU A 896 -24.16 4.00 -34.76
CA GLU A 896 -24.58 3.90 -36.17
C GLU A 896 -26.04 4.32 -36.37
#